data_AF-A0A2K3QFM9-F1
#
_entry.id   AF-A0A2K3QFM9-F1
#
_cell.length_a   1.000
_cell.length_b   1.000
_cell.length_c   1.000
_cell.angle_alpha   90.00
_cell.angle_beta   90.00
_cell.angle_gamma   90.00
#
_symmetry.space_group_name_H-M   'P 1'
#
loop_
_entity.id
_entity.type
_entity.pdbx_description
1 polymer ?
#
loop_
_entity_poly.entity_id
_entity_poly.type
_entity_poly.pdbx_seq_one_letter_code
_entity_poly.pdbx_strand_id
1 'polypeptide(L)'
;MGPKELPSRDQLRDYNYAVAGHAGTMCDADGELFIKPCTQSEIDFYQSANRRHPEFADLMPLFMGSLTLSDPAADGVDEAVAGVISEVGDIKSTKEQIAASVAAQMANAPTNPQPVDNVTWVPTKGKKIKTDKAVVLENTTCGFKQANILDVKLGVRLWADDAPLQKKHRFDKISSETTHGNLGFRIAGMRVFRGSDDASELDEEGYKVYDKDYGRLSVNDDNVVDEFRRFVFNRTAGIDQELGKAVCVAFARDLGRVQEVMTRHESRMYSTSLLFVFEGDGEALRAAIEANNVLADSASGKSLLDRTKRMDSGIGLDDEDDDDFAQLEASLPQIYTLKLIDFAHAQWTPGQGPDENILTGPVASSTRTITLRPAWEWRFEAPPGRSLVLKVLSGTAEKDGVELAPRNAYTLSGIKSKILTWHGCELEVEGRCDDDFVAEYATPAANPANAYVNIHARLGEMRAAAARDGREGPRVLIAGPPNSGKTTVARTLTSYATRQGYQPIAVNTDPKDGMLSLPGTLSAGVFATVMDPEAADGWGSTPTSGPSVVPVKLPLVNYYGRSSAEDDPDFHKELVSRLAGSVSGRLSDDGDVRSSGIIVDSMGISEKSKVGLDLLAHVVEELSVNIVVVVGSTRIHAELTKRFASERTSLCEPILVVLLDRSEGVVEREESFMEHAREQTIKEYFFGDVRRALSPQIQQVDFDSLVIYKMSDYSKYDQESLAREEPSSLMQHWTLAVMHASTKDAPETVRAASVMGFVYVSDVDEERRKIKVLAPVGGRLGDRPLVWGKWPEPFMNLLG
;
A
#
# COMPACT_ATOMS: atom_id res chain seq x y z
N MET A 1 -18.06 20.59 32.01
CA MET A 1 -17.68 21.96 32.45
C MET A 1 -18.55 22.96 31.70
N GLY A 2 -19.15 23.95 32.39
CA GLY A 2 -19.85 25.05 31.71
C GLY A 2 -18.88 25.91 30.88
N PRO A 3 -19.36 26.81 30.01
CA PRO A 3 -18.51 27.66 29.18
C PRO A 3 -17.69 28.60 30.08
N LYS A 4 -16.42 28.24 30.32
CA LYS A 4 -15.44 29.12 31.00
C LYS A 4 -15.11 30.27 30.04
N GLU A 5 -15.16 31.51 30.55
CA GLU A 5 -14.71 32.67 29.76
C GLU A 5 -13.21 32.55 29.47
N LEU A 6 -12.81 32.87 28.24
CA LEU A 6 -11.40 32.83 27.83
C LEU A 6 -10.60 33.92 28.58
N PRO A 7 -9.38 33.61 29.08
CA PRO A 7 -8.60 34.55 29.86
C PRO A 7 -8.10 35.73 29.03
N SER A 8 -8.02 36.91 29.64
CA SER A 8 -7.39 38.09 29.05
C SER A 8 -5.86 38.01 29.13
N ARG A 9 -5.15 38.80 28.31
CA ARG A 9 -3.67 38.73 28.17
C ARG A 9 -2.92 38.92 29.50
N ASP A 10 -3.46 39.75 30.38
CA ASP A 10 -2.94 40.06 31.72
C ASP A 10 -3.13 38.91 32.74
N GLN A 11 -4.01 37.97 32.45
CA GLN A 11 -4.26 36.78 33.27
C GLN A 11 -3.35 35.59 32.88
N LEU A 12 -2.57 35.73 31.80
CA LEU A 12 -1.68 34.69 31.29
C LEU A 12 -0.33 34.68 32.02
N ARG A 13 0.14 33.49 32.40
CA ARG A 13 1.46 33.23 33.00
C ARG A 13 2.31 32.39 32.05
N ASP A 14 3.63 32.45 32.18
CA ASP A 14 4.53 31.58 31.39
C ASP A 14 4.34 30.11 31.80
N TYR A 15 4.22 29.21 30.82
CA TYR A 15 4.08 27.77 31.05
C TYR A 15 5.45 27.09 30.95
N ASN A 16 5.97 26.62 32.08
CA ASN A 16 7.35 26.09 32.19
C ASN A 16 7.46 24.56 32.07
N TYR A 17 6.35 23.84 31.85
CA TYR A 17 6.34 22.38 31.79
C TYR A 17 6.45 21.81 30.37
N ALA A 18 6.63 22.66 29.35
CA ALA A 18 6.80 22.23 27.97
C ALA A 18 8.17 21.56 27.77
N VAL A 19 8.16 20.27 27.42
CA VAL A 19 9.39 19.47 27.22
C VAL A 19 10.00 19.63 25.83
N ALA A 20 9.23 20.16 24.87
CA ALA A 20 9.67 20.46 23.51
C ALA A 20 8.83 21.62 22.91
N GLY A 21 9.24 22.13 21.75
CA GLY A 21 8.51 23.16 21.00
C GLY A 21 9.17 24.55 20.99
N HIS A 22 8.41 25.58 20.63
CA HIS A 22 8.86 26.98 20.60
C HIS A 22 8.63 27.65 21.96
N ALA A 23 9.59 28.48 22.39
CA ALA A 23 9.44 29.26 23.62
C ALA A 23 8.23 30.22 23.54
N GLY A 24 7.63 30.54 24.69
CA GLY A 24 6.54 31.51 24.82
C GLY A 24 5.14 30.92 24.98
N THR A 25 5.03 29.63 25.28
CA THR A 25 3.78 29.01 25.74
C THR A 25 3.35 29.59 27.09
N MET A 26 2.05 29.75 27.28
CA MET A 26 1.45 30.36 28.45
C MET A 26 0.34 29.46 29.03
N CYS A 27 -0.07 29.73 30.26
CA CYS A 27 -1.26 29.14 30.87
C CYS A 27 -2.10 30.22 31.55
N ASP A 28 -3.32 29.88 31.91
CA ASP A 28 -4.14 30.71 32.80
C ASP A 28 -3.63 30.65 34.25
N ALA A 29 -4.23 31.45 35.14
CA ALA A 29 -3.81 31.56 36.53
C ALA A 29 -3.95 30.25 37.31
N ASP A 30 -4.94 29.43 36.94
CA ASP A 30 -5.27 28.15 37.58
C ASP A 30 -4.50 26.97 36.96
N GLY A 31 -3.89 27.17 35.78
CA GLY A 31 -3.12 26.15 35.07
C GLY A 31 -3.98 25.12 34.34
N GLU A 32 -5.28 25.38 34.18
CA GLU A 32 -6.22 24.50 33.46
C GLU A 32 -6.15 24.69 31.93
N LEU A 33 -5.74 25.88 31.47
CA LEU A 33 -5.67 26.22 30.07
C LEU A 33 -4.23 26.30 29.60
N PHE A 34 -3.97 25.77 28.41
CA PHE A 34 -2.71 25.87 27.69
C PHE A 34 -2.86 26.81 26.49
N ILE A 35 -2.08 27.90 26.48
CA ILE A 35 -2.12 28.94 25.45
C ILE A 35 -0.84 28.85 24.64
N LYS A 36 -0.98 28.55 23.34
CA LYS A 36 0.14 28.36 22.42
C LYS A 36 0.14 29.43 21.33
N PRO A 37 1.15 30.32 21.30
CA PRO A 37 1.36 31.21 20.16
C PRO A 37 1.55 30.39 18.87
N CYS A 38 0.79 30.71 17.83
CA CYS A 38 0.73 29.90 16.62
C CYS A 38 0.44 30.75 15.36
N THR A 39 0.39 30.07 14.20
CA THR A 39 -0.01 30.67 12.92
C THR A 39 -1.53 30.58 12.74
N GLN A 40 -2.09 31.40 11.84
CA GLN A 40 -3.51 31.29 11.48
C GLN A 40 -3.85 29.90 10.93
N SER A 41 -2.95 29.29 10.16
CA SER A 41 -3.14 27.93 9.61
C SER A 41 -3.36 26.88 10.71
N GLU A 42 -2.68 27.00 11.85
CA GLU A 42 -2.86 26.08 12.98
C GLU A 42 -4.24 26.27 13.62
N ILE A 43 -4.68 27.52 13.82
CA ILE A 43 -6.02 27.84 14.34
C ILE A 43 -7.10 27.26 13.40
N ASP A 44 -6.95 27.48 12.09
CA ASP A 44 -7.90 27.02 11.08
C ASP A 44 -8.00 25.49 11.08
N PHE A 45 -6.88 24.79 11.28
CA PHE A 45 -6.86 23.33 11.39
C PHE A 45 -7.65 22.84 12.61
N TYR A 46 -7.41 23.41 13.80
CA TYR A 46 -8.17 23.06 15.02
C TYR A 46 -9.67 23.31 14.85
N GLN A 47 -10.06 24.48 14.33
CA GLN A 47 -11.47 24.81 14.08
C GLN A 47 -12.11 23.85 13.07
N SER A 48 -11.38 23.53 12.00
CA SER A 48 -11.83 22.61 10.97
C SER A 48 -12.02 21.19 11.49
N ALA A 49 -11.06 20.69 12.27
CA ALA A 49 -11.11 19.36 12.86
C ALA A 49 -12.36 19.22 13.76
N ASN A 50 -12.56 20.17 14.69
CA ASN A 50 -13.72 20.15 15.60
C ASN A 50 -15.07 20.24 14.86
N ARG A 51 -15.12 20.97 13.74
CA ARG A 51 -16.38 21.14 12.97
C ARG A 51 -16.70 19.98 12.03
N ARG A 52 -15.68 19.37 11.43
CA ARG A 52 -15.85 18.44 10.28
C ARG A 52 -15.33 17.04 10.53
N HIS A 53 -14.48 16.84 11.54
CA HIS A 53 -13.79 15.58 11.83
C HIS A 53 -13.81 15.31 13.35
N PRO A 54 -14.99 15.09 13.96
CA PRO A 54 -15.11 14.93 15.42
C PRO A 54 -14.26 13.78 15.97
N GLU A 55 -14.18 12.64 15.26
CA GLU A 55 -13.32 11.52 15.65
C GLU A 55 -11.81 11.88 15.69
N PHE A 56 -11.36 12.77 14.79
CA PHE A 56 -10.00 13.31 14.82
C PHE A 56 -9.83 14.31 15.96
N ALA A 57 -10.85 15.14 16.21
CA ALA A 57 -10.81 16.14 17.27
C ALA A 57 -10.63 15.51 18.66
N ASP A 58 -11.20 14.33 18.89
CA ASP A 58 -11.00 13.54 20.12
C ASP A 58 -9.52 13.19 20.38
N LEU A 59 -8.71 13.06 19.32
CA LEU A 59 -7.28 12.79 19.44
C LEU A 59 -6.47 14.03 19.83
N MET A 60 -7.03 15.22 19.68
CA MET A 60 -6.36 16.48 20.00
C MET A 60 -6.69 16.92 21.43
N PRO A 61 -5.88 17.80 22.04
CA PRO A 61 -6.32 18.55 23.22
C PRO A 61 -7.58 19.33 22.89
N LEU A 62 -8.50 19.44 23.85
CA LEU A 62 -9.78 20.11 23.63
C LEU A 62 -9.53 21.57 23.25
N PHE A 63 -10.00 21.96 22.06
CA PHE A 63 -9.86 23.31 21.54
C PHE A 63 -10.94 24.22 22.12
N MET A 64 -10.53 25.23 22.89
CA MET A 64 -11.44 26.14 23.58
C MET A 64 -11.59 27.50 22.89
N GLY A 65 -10.71 27.81 21.93
CA GLY A 65 -10.79 29.04 21.14
C GLY A 65 -9.43 29.59 20.74
N SER A 66 -9.41 30.85 20.33
CA SER A 66 -8.18 31.57 19.96
C SER A 66 -8.12 32.94 20.62
N LEU A 67 -6.91 33.39 20.97
CA LEU A 67 -6.65 34.70 21.58
C LEU A 67 -5.78 35.56 20.66
N THR A 68 -5.94 36.88 20.80
CA THR A 68 -4.99 37.88 20.28
C THR A 68 -4.15 38.38 21.46
N LEU A 69 -2.82 38.30 21.35
CA LEU A 69 -1.86 38.52 22.43
C LEU A 69 -1.41 39.98 22.56
N SER A 70 -1.74 40.84 21.58
CA SER A 70 -1.49 42.29 21.60
C SER A 70 -2.67 43.05 22.19
N ASP A 71 -2.37 44.07 22.99
CA ASP A 71 -3.34 45.01 23.54
C ASP A 71 -3.66 46.10 22.47
N PRO A 72 -4.92 46.35 22.07
CA PRO A 72 -5.25 47.33 21.02
C PRO A 72 -4.78 48.76 21.32
N ALA A 73 -4.37 49.04 22.57
CA ALA A 73 -3.94 50.35 23.04
C ALA A 73 -2.41 50.53 23.15
N ALA A 74 -1.59 49.52 22.84
CA ALA A 74 -0.16 49.53 23.22
C ALA A 74 0.88 49.66 22.09
N ASP A 75 0.54 49.54 20.81
CA ASP A 75 1.55 49.63 19.74
C ASP A 75 1.46 50.93 18.94
N GLY A 76 2.17 51.93 19.45
CA GLY A 76 2.69 53.05 18.67
C GLY A 76 3.59 52.52 17.55
N VAL A 77 3.34 53.03 16.34
CA VAL A 77 4.01 52.66 15.10
C VAL A 77 5.48 53.07 15.13
N ASP A 78 6.38 52.25 15.68
CA ASP A 78 7.82 52.44 15.53
C ASP A 78 8.59 51.14 15.76
N GLU A 79 8.81 50.36 14.70
CA GLU A 79 10.05 49.57 14.50
C GLU A 79 10.09 48.84 13.14
N ALA A 80 8.97 48.73 12.42
CA ALA A 80 8.93 48.16 11.06
C ALA A 80 9.47 49.09 9.97
N VAL A 81 9.75 50.37 10.27
CA VAL A 81 10.20 51.38 9.30
C VAL A 81 11.73 51.62 9.35
N ALA A 82 12.41 51.18 10.41
CA ALA A 82 13.84 51.45 10.59
C ALA A 82 14.78 50.51 9.79
N GLY A 83 14.29 49.34 9.34
CA GLY A 83 15.10 48.35 8.63
C GLY A 83 15.27 48.58 7.12
N VAL A 84 14.50 49.49 6.52
CA VAL A 84 14.43 49.66 5.05
C VAL A 84 15.09 50.99 4.58
N ILE A 85 15.50 51.87 5.49
CA ILE A 85 16.05 53.20 5.16
C ILE A 85 17.56 53.29 5.47
N SER A 86 18.36 52.30 5.06
CA SER A 86 19.82 52.42 5.19
C SER A 86 20.66 52.09 3.94
N GLU A 87 20.07 51.85 2.77
CA GLU A 87 20.89 51.52 1.58
C GLU A 87 20.72 52.36 0.32
N VAL A 88 19.77 53.29 0.17
CA VAL A 88 19.75 54.17 -1.02
C VAL A 88 19.24 55.57 -0.68
N GLY A 89 20.03 56.59 -1.05
CA GLY A 89 19.84 57.98 -0.68
C GLY A 89 18.62 58.70 -1.30
N ASP A 90 18.25 59.77 -0.60
CA ASP A 90 17.37 60.90 -0.95
C ASP A 90 16.55 60.83 -2.26
N ILE A 91 15.28 60.41 -2.14
CA ILE A 91 14.20 60.90 -3.00
C ILE A 91 12.94 61.16 -2.14
N LYS A 92 12.52 62.42 -2.08
CA LYS A 92 11.26 62.84 -1.44
C LYS A 92 10.08 62.48 -2.36
N SER A 93 9.38 61.38 -2.07
CA SER A 93 8.04 61.09 -2.61
C SER A 93 7.06 60.82 -1.48
N THR A 94 5.86 61.39 -1.53
CA THR A 94 4.86 61.34 -0.46
C THR A 94 4.23 59.96 -0.29
N LYS A 95 3.80 59.65 0.94
CA LYS A 95 3.18 58.38 1.37
C LYS A 95 2.02 57.94 0.46
N GLU A 96 1.24 58.88 -0.10
CA GLU A 96 0.11 58.53 -0.98
C GLU A 96 0.54 57.94 -2.33
N GLN A 97 1.70 58.33 -2.87
CA GLN A 97 2.16 57.86 -4.18
C GLN A 97 2.72 56.44 -4.13
N ILE A 98 3.34 56.06 -3.01
CA ILE A 98 3.87 54.71 -2.77
C ILE A 98 2.72 53.71 -2.52
N ALA A 99 1.68 54.15 -1.79
CA ALA A 99 0.49 53.33 -1.59
C ALA A 99 -0.27 53.07 -2.91
N ALA A 100 -0.35 54.07 -3.79
CA ALA A 100 -0.98 53.94 -5.10
C ALA A 100 -0.20 53.03 -6.07
N SER A 101 1.14 53.05 -6.05
CA SER A 101 1.96 52.17 -6.90
C SER A 101 1.91 50.71 -6.44
N VAL A 102 1.85 50.47 -5.13
CA VAL A 102 1.73 49.11 -4.56
C VAL A 102 0.34 48.53 -4.86
N ALA A 103 -0.73 49.32 -4.76
CA ALA A 103 -2.08 48.90 -5.12
C ALA A 103 -2.20 48.56 -6.63
N ALA A 104 -1.53 49.33 -7.50
CA ALA A 104 -1.51 49.06 -8.94
C ALA A 104 -0.68 47.80 -9.31
N GLN A 105 0.38 47.50 -8.55
CA GLN A 105 1.18 46.27 -8.75
C GLN A 105 0.48 45.02 -8.24
N MET A 106 -0.31 45.10 -7.17
CA MET A 106 -1.11 43.99 -6.65
C MET A 106 -2.31 43.63 -7.56
N ALA A 107 -2.81 44.59 -8.35
CA ALA A 107 -3.89 44.35 -9.30
C ALA A 107 -3.44 43.60 -10.58
N ASN A 108 -2.14 43.49 -10.85
CA ASN A 108 -1.58 42.89 -12.07
C ASN A 108 -0.75 41.61 -11.82
N ALA A 109 -0.84 40.99 -10.65
CA ALA A 109 -0.10 39.75 -10.35
C ALA A 109 -0.82 38.50 -10.92
N PRO A 110 -0.16 37.64 -11.71
CA PRO A 110 -0.73 36.37 -12.17
C PRO A 110 -0.98 35.42 -11.00
N THR A 111 -2.12 34.72 -11.03
CA THR A 111 -2.50 33.65 -10.12
C THR A 111 -1.71 32.36 -10.41
N ASN A 112 -0.48 32.27 -9.90
CA ASN A 112 0.20 31.02 -9.51
C ASN A 112 1.58 31.35 -8.94
N PRO A 113 1.89 31.06 -7.66
CA PRO A 113 3.24 31.24 -7.14
C PRO A 113 4.16 30.14 -7.67
N GLN A 114 5.12 30.50 -8.53
CA GLN A 114 6.30 29.66 -8.78
C GLN A 114 7.29 29.79 -7.62
N PRO A 115 8.10 28.75 -7.32
CA PRO A 115 9.07 28.79 -6.23
C PRO A 115 10.16 29.82 -6.55
N VAL A 116 10.35 30.80 -5.67
CA VAL A 116 11.41 31.81 -5.80
C VAL A 116 12.65 31.28 -5.06
N ASP A 117 13.61 30.74 -5.80
CA ASP A 117 14.74 29.95 -5.27
C ASP A 117 15.85 30.73 -4.51
N ASN A 118 15.62 31.97 -4.09
CA ASN A 118 16.66 32.80 -3.46
C ASN A 118 16.23 33.48 -2.14
N VAL A 119 15.48 32.79 -1.27
CA VAL A 119 15.19 33.27 0.09
C VAL A 119 16.12 32.59 1.10
N THR A 120 17.02 33.35 1.72
CA THR A 120 17.87 32.91 2.83
C THR A 120 16.98 32.58 4.04
N TRP A 121 16.81 31.29 4.36
CA TRP A 121 15.99 30.88 5.50
C TRP A 121 16.78 31.00 6.81
N VAL A 122 16.32 31.84 7.73
CA VAL A 122 16.93 32.00 9.06
C VAL A 122 16.20 31.12 10.08
N PRO A 123 16.86 30.12 10.69
CA PRO A 123 16.21 29.29 11.69
C PRO A 123 15.90 30.08 12.97
N THR A 124 14.75 29.82 13.57
CA THR A 124 14.33 30.46 14.83
C THR A 124 15.17 30.07 16.05
N LYS A 125 16.04 29.04 15.99
CA LYS A 125 16.92 28.59 17.10
C LYS A 125 16.22 28.50 18.48
N GLY A 126 14.93 28.14 18.52
CA GLY A 126 14.14 28.06 19.76
C GLY A 126 13.56 29.39 20.26
N LYS A 127 13.73 30.49 19.53
CA LYS A 127 13.13 31.79 19.85
C LYS A 127 11.60 31.75 19.72
N LYS A 128 10.93 32.66 20.45
CA LYS A 128 9.48 32.90 20.39
C LYS A 128 9.03 33.12 18.94
N ILE A 129 7.93 32.49 18.55
CA ILE A 129 7.29 32.77 17.26
C ILE A 129 6.85 34.24 17.28
N LYS A 130 7.18 34.99 16.23
CA LYS A 130 6.66 36.35 16.05
C LYS A 130 5.23 36.27 15.55
N THR A 131 4.27 36.21 16.47
CA THR A 131 2.83 36.16 16.19
C THR A 131 2.08 36.88 17.30
N ASP A 132 0.97 37.51 16.94
CA ASP A 132 -0.03 38.08 17.84
C ASP A 132 -1.18 37.10 18.11
N LYS A 133 -1.16 35.89 17.53
CA LYS A 133 -2.26 34.91 17.65
C LYS A 133 -1.86 33.70 18.49
N ALA A 134 -2.80 33.18 19.26
CA ALA A 134 -2.64 31.95 20.02
C ALA A 134 -3.88 31.06 19.95
N VAL A 135 -3.69 29.74 20.00
CA VAL A 135 -4.75 28.77 20.29
C VAL A 135 -4.86 28.59 21.81
N VAL A 136 -6.08 28.41 22.30
CA VAL A 136 -6.39 28.05 23.68
C VAL A 136 -6.86 26.61 23.70
N LEU A 137 -6.12 25.78 24.43
CA LEU A 137 -6.33 24.35 24.56
C LEU A 137 -6.53 23.99 26.03
N GLU A 138 -7.20 22.88 26.30
CA GLU A 138 -7.12 22.23 27.61
C GLU A 138 -5.67 21.86 27.93
N ASN A 139 -5.23 22.13 29.16
CA ASN A 139 -3.93 21.66 29.63
C ASN A 139 -3.98 20.17 29.98
N THR A 140 -3.37 19.34 29.14
CA THR A 140 -3.31 17.87 29.30
C THR A 140 -2.56 17.40 30.54
N THR A 141 -1.82 18.28 31.24
CA THR A 141 -1.16 17.93 32.51
C THR A 141 -2.00 18.30 33.74
N CYS A 142 -3.12 18.98 33.55
CA CYS A 142 -4.02 19.36 34.63
C CYS A 142 -4.75 18.12 35.17
N GLY A 143 -4.86 18.00 36.49
CA GLY A 143 -5.50 16.85 37.16
C GLY A 143 -4.54 15.73 37.59
N PHE A 144 -3.28 15.76 37.15
CA PHE A 144 -2.23 14.87 37.64
C PHE A 144 -1.55 15.48 38.88
N LYS A 145 -1.13 14.64 39.82
CA LYS A 145 -0.33 15.03 40.97
C LYS A 145 1.14 15.22 40.58
N GLN A 146 1.71 14.29 39.81
CA GLN A 146 3.08 14.36 39.27
C GLN A 146 3.11 13.89 37.83
N ALA A 147 2.72 14.75 36.88
CA ALA A 147 2.66 14.39 35.46
C ALA A 147 4.05 14.08 34.88
N ASN A 148 4.25 12.85 34.40
CA ASN A 148 5.34 12.50 33.49
C ASN A 148 4.92 12.83 32.06
N ILE A 149 5.78 13.48 31.29
CA ILE A 149 5.47 13.98 29.94
C ILE A 149 6.50 13.47 28.94
N LEU A 150 6.05 12.93 27.81
CA LEU A 150 6.89 12.51 26.70
C LEU A 150 6.30 13.03 25.38
N ASP A 151 7.10 13.83 24.66
CA ASP A 151 6.79 14.31 23.31
C ASP A 151 7.52 13.44 22.29
N VAL A 152 6.75 12.77 21.43
CA VAL A 152 7.25 11.94 20.33
C VAL A 152 6.90 12.60 19.00
N LYS A 153 7.90 13.16 18.32
CA LYS A 153 7.75 13.77 17.01
C LYS A 153 7.63 12.72 15.93
N LEU A 154 6.64 12.88 15.05
CA LEU A 154 6.27 11.94 14.00
C LEU A 154 6.72 12.40 12.61
N GLY A 155 6.93 11.43 11.73
CA GLY A 155 7.16 11.62 10.30
C GLY A 155 8.62 11.43 9.88
N VAL A 156 8.84 10.75 8.75
CA VAL A 156 10.17 10.64 8.12
C VAL A 156 10.55 11.96 7.47
N ARG A 157 9.58 12.57 6.81
CA ARG A 157 9.66 13.87 6.20
C ARG A 157 9.11 14.91 7.19
N LEU A 158 9.95 15.87 7.54
CA LEU A 158 9.66 16.86 8.59
C LEU A 158 9.31 18.25 8.04
N TRP A 159 9.18 18.40 6.72
CA TRP A 159 8.98 19.68 6.04
C TRP A 159 7.81 19.63 5.05
N ALA A 160 7.04 20.71 4.98
CA ALA A 160 5.93 20.90 4.04
C ALA A 160 6.41 21.21 2.60
N ASP A 161 5.56 20.97 1.59
CA ASP A 161 5.94 21.05 0.17
C ASP A 161 6.50 22.41 -0.25
N ASP A 162 5.99 23.48 0.35
CA ASP A 162 6.35 24.88 0.13
C ASP A 162 7.62 25.33 0.89
N ALA A 163 8.26 24.43 1.67
CA ALA A 163 9.43 24.79 2.46
C ALA A 163 10.63 25.21 1.58
N PRO A 164 11.40 26.26 1.98
CA PRO A 164 12.63 26.62 1.26
C PRO A 164 13.65 25.48 1.22
N LEU A 165 14.44 25.38 0.15
CA LEU A 165 15.43 24.30 -0.05
C LEU A 165 16.40 24.13 1.12
N GLN A 166 16.87 25.24 1.70
CA GLN A 166 17.74 25.22 2.89
C GLN A 166 17.06 24.58 4.12
N LYS A 167 15.75 24.80 4.29
CA LYS A 167 14.94 24.16 5.34
C LYS A 167 14.81 22.67 5.05
N LYS A 168 14.49 22.28 3.81
CA LYS A 168 14.38 20.88 3.37
C LYS A 168 15.67 20.10 3.68
N HIS A 169 16.82 20.55 3.16
CA HIS A 169 18.11 19.90 3.40
C HIS A 169 18.47 19.73 4.87
N ARG A 170 18.18 20.73 5.71
CA ARG A 170 18.45 20.63 7.15
C ARG A 170 17.58 19.57 7.81
N PHE A 171 16.30 19.52 7.47
CA PHE A 171 15.36 18.56 8.06
C PHE A 171 15.58 17.15 7.52
N ASP A 172 16.03 17.00 6.27
CA ASP A 172 16.47 15.71 5.72
C ASP A 172 17.69 15.19 6.48
N LYS A 173 18.68 16.06 6.73
CA LYS A 173 19.85 15.70 7.55
C LYS A 173 19.43 15.25 8.95
N ILE A 174 18.55 16.02 9.61
CA ILE A 174 18.02 15.66 10.92
C ILE A 174 17.25 14.34 10.88
N SER A 175 16.49 14.07 9.81
CA SER A 175 15.78 12.80 9.65
C SER A 175 16.77 11.64 9.56
N SER A 176 17.81 11.77 8.73
CA SER A 176 18.85 10.75 8.55
C SER A 176 19.76 10.51 9.77
N GLU A 177 19.94 11.51 10.63
CA GLU A 177 20.82 11.43 11.81
C GLU A 177 20.07 11.05 13.10
N THR A 178 18.74 10.85 13.04
CA THR A 178 17.94 10.50 14.21
C THR A 178 17.03 9.31 13.90
N THR A 179 16.34 8.79 14.91
CA THR A 179 15.37 7.69 14.75
C THR A 179 14.21 8.00 13.80
N HIS A 180 14.01 9.25 13.35
CA HIS A 180 13.02 9.55 12.31
C HIS A 180 13.27 8.77 11.02
N GLY A 181 14.54 8.64 10.61
CA GLY A 181 14.90 7.98 9.36
C GLY A 181 14.57 6.48 9.37
N ASN A 182 14.74 5.81 10.51
CA ASN A 182 14.65 4.35 10.60
C ASN A 182 13.45 3.84 11.39
N LEU A 183 12.72 4.70 12.11
CA LEU A 183 11.53 4.34 12.88
C LEU A 183 10.32 5.24 12.57
N GLY A 184 10.50 6.32 11.81
CA GLY A 184 9.45 7.31 11.51
C GLY A 184 9.09 8.25 12.65
N PHE A 185 9.82 8.23 13.76
CA PHE A 185 9.60 9.14 14.87
C PHE A 185 10.89 9.39 15.68
N ARG A 186 10.89 10.42 16.54
CA ARG A 186 11.88 10.54 17.62
C ARG A 186 11.27 11.03 18.92
N ILE A 187 11.92 10.73 20.03
CA ILE A 187 11.69 11.40 21.30
C ILE A 187 12.18 12.85 21.17
N ALA A 188 11.27 13.82 21.19
CA ALA A 188 11.58 15.24 21.06
C ALA A 188 11.95 15.90 22.40
N GLY A 189 11.41 15.37 23.50
CA GLY A 189 11.71 15.78 24.86
C GLY A 189 10.91 14.93 25.85
N MET A 190 11.41 14.80 27.07
CA MET A 190 10.76 14.00 28.10
C MET A 190 11.03 14.57 29.49
N ARG A 191 10.04 14.53 30.38
CA ARG A 191 10.13 14.95 31.79
C ARG A 191 9.62 13.83 32.68
N VAL A 192 10.46 13.35 33.59
CA VAL A 192 10.19 12.15 34.41
C VAL A 192 10.40 12.47 35.90
N PHE A 193 9.34 12.32 36.69
CA PHE A 193 9.36 12.51 38.13
C PHE A 193 10.29 11.49 38.77
N ARG A 194 11.23 11.99 39.58
CA ARG A 194 12.34 11.22 40.19
C ARG A 194 13.10 10.35 39.20
N GLY A 195 13.24 10.79 37.95
CA GLY A 195 13.81 9.99 36.86
C GLY A 195 15.31 9.67 36.97
N SER A 196 15.95 9.98 38.11
CA SER A 196 17.33 9.62 38.44
C SER A 196 17.49 9.41 39.95
N ASP A 197 18.43 8.54 40.32
CA ASP A 197 18.90 8.36 41.69
C ASP A 197 19.85 9.50 42.12
N ASP A 198 20.42 10.23 41.16
CA ASP A 198 21.29 11.38 41.41
C ASP A 198 20.45 12.65 41.57
N ALA A 199 20.39 13.17 42.79
CA ALA A 199 19.64 14.38 43.12
C ALA A 199 20.15 15.63 42.38
N SER A 200 21.38 15.63 41.85
CA SER A 200 21.91 16.75 41.05
C SER A 200 21.36 16.80 39.62
N GLU A 201 20.74 15.72 39.15
CA GLU A 201 20.10 15.64 37.83
C GLU A 201 18.60 15.98 37.88
N LEU A 202 18.06 16.28 39.07
CA LEU A 202 16.66 16.63 39.28
C LEU A 202 16.49 18.15 39.38
N ASP A 203 15.39 18.67 38.83
CA ASP A 203 14.96 20.05 39.02
C ASP A 203 14.41 20.28 40.44
N GLU A 204 14.04 21.53 40.76
CA GLU A 204 13.50 21.91 42.08
C GLU A 204 12.20 21.18 42.43
N GLU A 205 11.48 20.65 41.43
CA GLU A 205 10.25 19.88 41.59
C GLU A 205 10.50 18.36 41.62
N GLY A 206 11.76 17.93 41.53
CA GLY A 206 12.16 16.52 41.59
C GLY A 206 12.05 15.78 40.27
N TYR A 207 12.05 16.47 39.13
CA TYR A 207 11.99 15.87 37.80
C TYR A 207 13.33 15.84 37.09
N LYS A 208 13.57 14.79 36.31
CA LYS A 208 14.64 14.78 35.31
C LYS A 208 14.07 15.19 33.95
N VAL A 209 14.68 16.21 33.35
CA VAL A 209 14.31 16.71 32.02
C VAL A 209 15.33 16.23 30.99
N TYR A 210 14.83 15.57 29.95
CA TYR A 210 15.56 15.13 28.77
C TYR A 210 15.18 16.05 27.61
N ASP A 211 16.14 16.86 27.17
CA ASP A 211 15.87 17.89 26.17
C ASP A 211 15.91 17.35 24.73
N LYS A 212 15.76 18.26 23.77
CA LYS A 212 15.81 17.94 22.34
C LYS A 212 17.15 17.34 21.89
N ASP A 213 18.25 17.65 22.58
CA ASP A 213 19.58 17.22 22.18
C ASP A 213 19.82 15.80 22.69
N TYR A 214 19.26 15.43 23.85
CA TYR A 214 19.15 14.05 24.30
C TYR A 214 18.46 13.16 23.25
N GLY A 215 17.28 13.56 22.78
CA GLY A 215 16.53 12.83 21.75
C GLY A 215 17.22 12.73 20.38
N ARG A 216 18.18 13.63 20.09
CA ARG A 216 18.92 13.66 18.81
C ARG A 216 20.26 12.95 18.86
N LEU A 217 20.93 12.98 20.00
CA LEU A 217 22.33 12.56 20.13
C LEU A 217 22.48 11.28 20.96
N SER A 218 21.53 10.99 21.85
CA SER A 218 21.61 9.86 22.79
C SER A 218 20.64 8.73 22.46
N VAL A 219 19.49 9.04 21.83
CA VAL A 219 18.47 8.04 21.44
C VAL A 219 18.74 7.54 20.01
N ASN A 220 18.74 6.23 19.82
CA ASN A 220 18.98 5.53 18.57
C ASN A 220 18.13 4.23 18.49
N ASP A 221 18.23 3.52 17.38
CA ASP A 221 17.41 2.34 17.09
C ASP A 221 17.61 1.20 18.12
N ASP A 222 18.82 1.06 18.67
CA ASP A 222 19.15 -0.02 19.61
C ASP A 222 18.59 0.25 21.02
N ASN A 223 18.47 1.52 21.43
CA ASN A 223 18.09 1.89 22.79
C ASN A 223 16.70 2.54 22.92
N VAL A 224 16.00 2.82 21.82
CA VAL A 224 14.71 3.52 21.84
C VAL A 224 13.70 2.86 22.79
N VAL A 225 13.64 1.52 22.84
CA VAL A 225 12.73 0.78 23.73
C VAL A 225 13.11 0.99 25.20
N ASP A 226 14.40 1.05 25.51
CA ASP A 226 14.88 1.30 26.86
C ASP A 226 14.60 2.74 27.31
N GLU A 227 14.54 3.69 26.37
CA GLU A 227 14.16 5.07 26.65
C GLU A 227 12.66 5.21 26.95
N PHE A 228 11.78 4.48 26.22
CA PHE A 228 10.37 4.35 26.62
C PHE A 228 10.21 3.61 27.95
N ARG A 229 11.06 2.61 28.24
CA ARG A 229 11.07 1.98 29.57
C ARG A 229 11.47 2.98 30.66
N ARG A 230 12.45 3.84 30.39
CA ARG A 230 12.88 4.89 31.31
C ARG A 230 11.79 5.93 31.57
N PHE A 231 10.96 6.21 30.58
CA PHE A 231 9.78 7.05 30.75
C PHE A 231 8.77 6.45 31.73
N VAL A 232 8.44 5.17 31.57
CA VAL A 232 7.33 4.52 32.29
C VAL A 232 7.76 3.90 33.61
N PHE A 233 8.85 3.12 33.60
CA PHE A 233 9.27 2.32 34.74
C PHE A 233 10.27 3.09 35.60
N ASN A 234 9.78 3.63 36.71
CA ASN A 234 10.62 4.29 37.69
C ASN A 234 10.41 3.76 39.12
N ARG A 235 11.39 3.02 39.64
CA ARG A 235 11.33 2.42 40.98
C ARG A 235 11.41 3.46 42.11
N THR A 236 12.14 4.56 41.92
CA THR A 236 12.29 5.61 42.96
C THR A 236 11.00 6.41 43.17
N ALA A 237 10.17 6.46 42.13
CA ALA A 237 8.82 7.01 42.16
C ALA A 237 7.75 5.98 42.56
N GLY A 238 8.13 4.73 42.87
CA GLY A 238 7.19 3.69 43.30
C GLY A 238 6.38 3.04 42.16
N ILE A 239 6.78 3.24 40.90
CA ILE A 239 6.18 2.58 39.74
C ILE A 239 6.79 1.18 39.60
N ASP A 240 6.05 0.16 40.02
CA ASP A 240 6.44 -1.23 39.89
C ASP A 240 6.14 -1.80 38.49
N GLN A 241 6.46 -3.08 38.29
CA GLN A 241 6.29 -3.74 37.00
C GLN A 241 4.81 -3.89 36.59
N GLU A 242 3.90 -3.96 37.55
CA GLU A 242 2.47 -4.13 37.30
C GLU A 242 1.85 -2.80 36.84
N LEU A 243 2.12 -1.72 37.58
CA LEU A 243 1.68 -0.37 37.23
C LEU A 243 2.22 0.06 35.87
N GLY A 244 3.52 -0.12 35.63
CA GLY A 244 4.12 0.25 34.35
C GLY A 244 3.55 -0.56 33.18
N LYS A 245 3.25 -1.85 33.37
CA LYS A 245 2.56 -2.66 32.34
C LYS A 245 1.15 -2.15 32.06
N ALA A 246 0.38 -1.78 33.09
CA ALA A 246 -0.97 -1.24 32.92
C ALA A 246 -0.95 0.05 32.09
N VAL A 247 -0.02 0.97 32.39
CA VAL A 247 0.19 2.21 31.62
C VAL A 247 0.58 1.90 30.17
N CYS A 248 1.51 0.98 29.93
CA CYS A 248 1.90 0.60 28.57
C CYS A 248 0.74 -0.01 27.76
N VAL A 249 -0.09 -0.86 28.38
CA VAL A 249 -1.26 -1.45 27.71
C VAL A 249 -2.28 -0.38 27.35
N ALA A 250 -2.51 0.59 28.23
CA ALA A 250 -3.44 1.68 28.00
C ALA A 250 -2.97 2.60 26.86
N PHE A 251 -1.70 2.99 26.86
CA PHE A 251 -1.11 3.74 25.74
C PHE A 251 -1.14 2.96 24.43
N ALA A 252 -0.85 1.65 24.43
CA ALA A 252 -0.89 0.82 23.23
C ALA A 252 -2.30 0.76 22.62
N ARG A 253 -3.34 0.68 23.46
CA ARG A 253 -4.74 0.73 23.02
C ARG A 253 -5.06 2.06 22.34
N ASP A 254 -4.70 3.17 22.97
CA ASP A 254 -5.04 4.50 22.46
C ASP A 254 -4.20 4.86 21.23
N LEU A 255 -2.96 4.38 21.13
CA LEU A 255 -2.16 4.43 19.91
C LEU A 255 -2.84 3.68 18.75
N GLY A 256 -3.45 2.52 19.02
CA GLY A 256 -4.24 1.79 18.04
C GLY A 256 -5.42 2.63 17.51
N ARG A 257 -6.12 3.34 18.41
CA ARG A 257 -7.19 4.28 18.03
C ARG A 257 -6.66 5.45 17.20
N VAL A 258 -5.51 6.03 17.58
CA VAL A 258 -4.86 7.09 16.79
C VAL A 258 -4.57 6.58 15.37
N GLN A 259 -3.98 5.40 15.24
CA GLN A 259 -3.66 4.79 13.94
C GLN A 259 -4.92 4.59 13.09
N GLU A 260 -6.00 4.06 13.67
CA GLU A 260 -7.28 3.83 12.98
C GLU A 260 -7.88 5.13 12.43
N VAL A 261 -8.00 6.15 13.28
CA VAL A 261 -8.59 7.45 12.92
C VAL A 261 -7.71 8.18 11.90
N MET A 262 -6.39 8.15 12.05
CA MET A 262 -5.45 8.73 11.09
C MET A 262 -5.47 8.01 9.74
N THR A 263 -5.79 6.72 9.70
CA THR A 263 -5.94 5.96 8.46
C THR A 263 -7.24 6.34 7.73
N ARG A 264 -8.32 6.64 8.47
CA ARG A 264 -9.61 7.04 7.90
C ARG A 264 -9.67 8.49 7.43
N HIS A 265 -8.87 9.37 8.01
CA HIS A 265 -8.92 10.79 7.72
C HIS A 265 -7.71 11.25 6.90
N GLU A 266 -7.97 11.54 5.63
CA GLU A 266 -6.96 11.99 4.68
C GLU A 266 -6.45 13.39 5.05
N SER A 267 -5.26 13.42 5.62
CA SER A 267 -4.55 14.61 6.03
C SER A 267 -3.06 14.49 5.70
N ARG A 268 -2.35 15.61 5.70
CA ARG A 268 -0.89 15.66 5.61
C ARG A 268 -0.36 16.54 6.72
N MET A 269 0.50 15.98 7.55
CA MET A 269 1.04 16.66 8.71
C MET A 269 2.56 16.49 8.76
N TYR A 270 3.25 17.60 9.03
CA TYR A 270 4.71 17.62 9.09
C TYR A 270 5.17 18.14 10.44
N SER A 271 6.07 17.40 11.11
CA SER A 271 6.58 17.73 12.45
C SER A 271 5.52 17.76 13.57
N THR A 272 4.38 17.09 13.38
CA THR A 272 3.39 16.78 14.42
C THR A 272 3.97 15.84 15.48
N SER A 273 3.40 15.85 16.68
CA SER A 273 3.87 15.01 17.80
C SER A 273 2.72 14.26 18.50
N LEU A 274 3.05 13.11 19.08
CA LEU A 274 2.24 12.46 20.11
C LEU A 274 2.74 12.88 21.49
N LEU A 275 1.83 13.37 22.31
CA LEU A 275 2.08 13.77 23.68
C LEU A 275 1.53 12.69 24.62
N PHE A 276 2.44 11.97 25.26
CA PHE A 276 2.12 10.99 26.28
C PHE A 276 2.23 11.65 27.65
N VAL A 277 1.18 11.54 28.46
CA VAL A 277 1.18 12.02 29.85
C VAL A 277 0.61 10.94 30.75
N PHE A 278 1.25 10.69 31.90
CA PHE A 278 0.70 9.79 32.93
C PHE A 278 1.12 10.21 34.33
N GLU A 279 0.42 9.69 35.34
CA GLU A 279 0.75 9.91 36.75
C GLU A 279 2.08 9.23 37.12
N GLY A 280 3.09 10.03 37.40
CA GLY A 280 4.46 9.59 37.68
C GLY A 280 4.71 9.15 39.12
N ASP A 281 3.86 9.53 40.08
CA ASP A 281 3.94 9.07 41.47
C ASP A 281 3.17 7.74 41.64
N GLY A 282 3.88 6.65 41.94
CA GLY A 282 3.29 5.30 41.96
C GLY A 282 2.23 5.08 43.04
N GLU A 283 2.25 5.84 44.13
CA GLU A 283 1.17 5.82 45.11
C GLU A 283 -0.11 6.48 44.54
N ALA A 284 0.05 7.65 43.92
CA ALA A 284 -1.05 8.37 43.28
C ALA A 284 -1.62 7.61 42.08
N LEU A 285 -0.77 7.01 41.25
CA LEU A 285 -1.18 6.19 40.11
C LEU A 285 -2.00 4.97 40.56
N ARG A 286 -1.57 4.28 41.62
CA ARG A 286 -2.30 3.13 42.17
C ARG A 286 -3.65 3.55 42.73
N ALA A 287 -3.69 4.64 43.50
CA ALA A 287 -4.94 5.18 44.03
C ALA A 287 -5.90 5.62 42.91
N ALA A 288 -5.37 6.22 41.84
CA ALA A 288 -6.17 6.61 40.68
C ALA A 288 -6.76 5.40 39.95
N ILE A 289 -5.96 4.35 39.71
CA ILE A 289 -6.43 3.09 39.11
C ILE A 289 -7.50 2.44 39.98
N GLU A 290 -7.31 2.37 41.29
CA GLU A 290 -8.29 1.79 42.21
C GLU A 290 -9.61 2.57 42.21
N ALA A 291 -9.56 3.90 42.28
CA ALA A 291 -10.74 4.75 42.21
C ALA A 291 -11.52 4.57 40.89
N ASN A 292 -10.81 4.48 39.75
CA ASN A 292 -11.42 4.24 38.45
C ASN A 292 -12.04 2.83 38.34
N ASN A 293 -11.38 1.80 38.88
CA ASN A 293 -11.90 0.43 38.88
C ASN A 293 -13.17 0.28 39.73
N VAL A 294 -13.22 0.90 40.92
CA VAL A 294 -14.42 0.90 41.78
C VAL A 294 -15.63 1.50 41.06
N LEU A 295 -15.40 2.55 40.26
CA LEU A 295 -16.46 3.17 39.46
C LEU A 295 -16.87 2.28 38.28
N ALA A 296 -15.91 1.66 37.58
CA ALA A 296 -16.19 0.73 36.49
C ALA A 296 -17.02 -0.48 36.99
N ASP A 297 -16.69 -1.03 38.16
CA ASP A 297 -17.44 -2.11 38.80
C ASP A 297 -18.84 -1.65 39.20
N SER A 298 -18.98 -0.43 39.73
CA SER A 298 -20.27 0.17 40.08
C SER A 298 -21.15 0.46 38.84
N ALA A 299 -20.54 0.78 37.70
CA ALA A 299 -21.23 0.99 36.42
C ALA A 299 -21.61 -0.33 35.72
N SER A 300 -20.82 -1.40 35.91
CA SER A 300 -21.04 -2.72 35.29
C SER A 300 -22.31 -3.46 35.79
N GLY A 301 -22.91 -3.02 36.90
CA GLY A 301 -24.21 -3.49 37.39
C GLY A 301 -25.42 -3.06 36.54
N LYS A 302 -25.26 -2.11 35.62
CA LYS A 302 -26.25 -1.74 34.59
C LYS A 302 -25.74 -2.19 33.21
N SER A 303 -26.03 -3.45 32.87
CA SER A 303 -25.95 -4.13 31.56
C SER A 303 -25.10 -3.49 30.43
N LEU A 304 -24.02 -4.19 30.08
CA LEU A 304 -23.09 -4.05 28.95
C LEU A 304 -23.70 -4.05 27.52
N LEU A 305 -25.02 -3.88 27.36
CA LEU A 305 -25.71 -3.93 26.06
C LEU A 305 -26.18 -2.56 25.53
N ASP A 306 -26.03 -1.47 26.31
CA ASP A 306 -26.59 -0.14 25.94
C ASP A 306 -25.54 0.90 25.51
N ARG A 307 -24.23 0.63 25.65
CA ARG A 307 -23.17 1.58 25.24
C ARG A 307 -22.88 1.60 23.74
N THR A 308 -23.26 0.58 22.98
CA THR A 308 -23.10 0.52 21.51
C THR A 308 -24.34 0.99 20.73
N LYS A 309 -25.34 1.60 21.39
CA LYS A 309 -26.59 2.06 20.73
C LYS A 309 -26.99 3.52 20.97
N ARG A 310 -26.21 4.32 21.72
CA ARG A 310 -26.54 5.73 22.03
C ARG A 310 -25.71 6.80 21.29
N MET A 311 -25.25 6.53 20.06
CA MET A 311 -24.79 7.61 19.16
C MET A 311 -25.38 7.50 17.74
N ASP A 312 -26.54 6.85 17.58
CA ASP A 312 -27.30 6.93 16.33
C ASP A 312 -28.81 6.80 16.59
N SER A 313 -29.42 7.89 17.06
CA SER A 313 -30.80 8.26 16.71
C SER A 313 -31.14 9.58 17.40
N GLY A 314 -31.10 10.68 16.66
CA GLY A 314 -31.66 11.94 17.11
C GLY A 314 -33.17 11.83 17.26
N ILE A 315 -33.65 11.53 18.47
CA ILE A 315 -35.02 11.77 18.96
C ILE A 315 -34.91 12.00 20.47
N GLY A 316 -35.21 13.23 20.92
CA GLY A 316 -35.13 13.60 22.34
C GLY A 316 -36.24 12.99 23.19
N LEU A 317 -35.89 12.63 24.42
CA LEU A 317 -36.77 12.47 25.58
C LEU A 317 -35.95 12.73 26.86
N ASP A 318 -36.23 13.87 27.48
CA ASP A 318 -36.09 14.31 28.87
C ASP A 318 -34.89 13.83 29.72
N ASP A 319 -34.01 14.81 29.92
CA ASP A 319 -32.87 14.90 30.84
C ASP A 319 -33.32 15.07 32.30
N GLU A 320 -33.03 14.12 33.20
CA GLU A 320 -32.80 14.43 34.62
C GLU A 320 -31.69 13.57 35.30
N ASP A 321 -31.13 12.52 34.64
CA ASP A 321 -30.15 11.60 35.28
C ASP A 321 -28.73 11.57 34.62
N ASP A 322 -28.49 12.26 33.50
CA ASP A 322 -27.19 12.19 32.77
C ASP A 322 -26.13 13.22 33.27
N ASP A 323 -26.55 14.30 33.94
CA ASP A 323 -25.63 15.35 34.42
C ASP A 323 -24.77 14.91 35.62
N ASP A 324 -25.29 14.04 36.49
CA ASP A 324 -24.58 13.56 37.68
C ASP A 324 -23.44 12.58 37.32
N PHE A 325 -23.61 11.75 36.28
CA PHE A 325 -22.60 10.78 35.87
C PHE A 325 -21.41 11.47 35.16
N ALA A 326 -21.67 12.47 34.31
CA ALA A 326 -20.63 13.25 33.64
C ALA A 326 -19.83 14.14 34.62
N GLN A 327 -20.47 14.65 35.67
CA GLN A 327 -19.78 15.39 36.74
C GLN A 327 -18.95 14.46 37.65
N LEU A 328 -19.42 13.23 37.91
CA LEU A 328 -18.66 12.21 38.61
C LEU A 328 -17.42 11.78 37.81
N GLU A 329 -17.54 11.55 36.50
CA GLU A 329 -16.43 11.18 35.62
C GLU A 329 -15.37 12.30 35.50
N ALA A 330 -15.80 13.56 35.43
CA ALA A 330 -14.91 14.73 35.44
C ALA A 330 -14.17 14.98 36.78
N SER A 331 -14.59 14.30 37.86
CA SER A 331 -13.99 14.42 39.20
C SER A 331 -13.00 13.30 39.53
N LEU A 332 -12.82 12.33 38.63
CA LEU A 332 -11.90 11.21 38.84
C LEU A 332 -10.44 11.61 38.61
N PRO A 333 -9.51 11.03 39.38
CA PRO A 333 -8.09 11.25 39.16
C PRO A 333 -7.66 10.70 37.79
N GLN A 334 -6.97 11.54 37.00
CA GLN A 334 -6.45 11.13 35.70
C GLN A 334 -5.28 10.14 35.86
N ILE A 335 -5.31 9.05 35.10
CA ILE A 335 -4.28 8.00 35.12
C ILE A 335 -3.25 8.25 34.03
N TYR A 336 -3.72 8.53 32.81
CA TYR A 336 -2.91 8.82 31.64
C TYR A 336 -3.73 9.55 30.57
N THR A 337 -3.06 10.20 29.63
CA THR A 337 -3.66 10.76 28.41
C THR A 337 -2.65 10.70 27.25
N LEU A 338 -3.17 10.48 26.04
CA LEU A 338 -2.40 10.46 24.80
C LEU A 338 -3.07 11.40 23.80
N LYS A 339 -2.35 12.43 23.34
CA LYS A 339 -2.90 13.45 22.43
C LYS A 339 -1.98 13.74 21.25
N LEU A 340 -2.55 14.00 20.09
CA LEU A 340 -1.87 14.49 18.91
C LEU A 340 -1.78 16.03 18.98
N ILE A 341 -0.56 16.57 18.82
CA ILE A 341 -0.26 18.00 18.97
C ILE A 341 0.63 18.51 17.83
N ASP A 342 0.81 19.83 17.77
CA ASP A 342 1.62 20.55 16.77
C ASP A 342 1.06 20.47 15.34
N PHE A 343 0.11 21.35 14.99
CA PHE A 343 -0.59 21.35 13.69
C PHE A 343 -0.23 22.54 12.79
N ALA A 344 0.89 23.21 13.05
CA ALA A 344 1.33 24.38 12.26
C ALA A 344 1.53 24.09 10.76
N HIS A 345 1.85 22.84 10.42
CA HIS A 345 2.02 22.35 9.05
C HIS A 345 1.11 21.14 8.79
N ALA A 346 -0.16 21.24 9.20
CA ALA A 346 -1.19 20.25 8.99
C ALA A 346 -2.25 20.75 7.99
N GLN A 347 -2.70 19.87 7.10
CA GLN A 347 -3.78 20.16 6.15
C GLN A 347 -4.61 18.92 5.85
N TRP A 348 -5.88 19.11 5.52
CA TRP A 348 -6.76 18.05 5.03
C TRP A 348 -6.52 17.81 3.54
N THR A 349 -6.42 16.55 3.10
CA THR A 349 -6.10 16.18 1.72
C THR A 349 -7.07 15.13 1.16
N PRO A 350 -8.36 15.46 0.98
CA PRO A 350 -9.34 14.52 0.45
C PRO A 350 -8.92 13.93 -0.91
N GLY A 351 -9.07 12.62 -1.10
CA GLY A 351 -8.72 11.87 -2.30
C GLY A 351 -7.24 11.51 -2.45
N GLN A 352 -6.39 11.77 -1.45
CA GLN A 352 -4.96 11.44 -1.49
C GLN A 352 -4.58 10.23 -0.63
N GLY A 353 -5.54 9.55 -0.01
CA GLY A 353 -5.26 8.44 0.89
C GLY A 353 -4.63 8.85 2.24
N PRO A 354 -4.33 7.88 3.11
CA PRO A 354 -3.85 8.12 4.47
C PRO A 354 -2.45 8.77 4.49
N ASP A 355 -2.10 9.39 5.62
CA ASP A 355 -0.78 10.02 5.79
C ASP A 355 0.33 8.97 6.03
N GLU A 356 0.83 8.39 4.94
CA GLU A 356 1.90 7.39 5.00
C GLU A 356 3.19 7.92 5.66
N ASN A 357 3.46 9.23 5.60
CA ASN A 357 4.63 9.81 6.25
C ASN A 357 4.62 9.57 7.77
N ILE A 358 3.45 9.63 8.40
CA ILE A 358 3.28 9.45 9.84
C ILE A 358 2.91 8.00 10.20
N LEU A 359 2.03 7.38 9.42
CA LEU A 359 1.53 6.02 9.69
C LEU A 359 2.57 4.95 9.37
N THR A 360 3.51 5.25 8.48
CA THR A 360 4.51 4.30 8.02
C THR A 360 5.89 4.92 8.16
N GLY A 361 6.41 4.93 9.40
CA GLY A 361 7.84 5.00 9.56
C GLY A 361 8.52 3.90 8.72
N PRO A 362 9.73 4.10 8.17
CA PRO A 362 10.53 3.00 7.66
C PRO A 362 10.72 2.15 8.90
N VAL A 363 10.27 0.90 8.88
CA VAL A 363 10.39 0.03 10.05
C VAL A 363 11.72 -0.69 9.88
N ALA A 364 12.61 -0.58 10.87
CA ALA A 364 13.77 -1.47 11.00
C ALA A 364 13.33 -2.91 10.66
N SER A 365 13.92 -3.52 9.64
CA SER A 365 13.45 -4.79 9.10
C SER A 365 13.50 -5.85 10.21
N SER A 366 12.35 -6.29 10.71
CA SER A 366 12.32 -7.40 11.66
C SER A 366 12.59 -8.68 10.90
N THR A 367 13.83 -9.15 10.99
CA THR A 367 14.19 -10.48 10.50
C THR A 367 13.64 -11.52 11.48
N ARG A 368 12.89 -12.49 10.97
CA ARG A 368 12.34 -13.62 11.74
C ARG A 368 12.67 -14.94 11.06
N THR A 369 12.83 -15.99 11.85
CA THR A 369 13.04 -17.34 11.35
C THR A 369 11.77 -18.16 11.47
N ILE A 370 11.40 -18.87 10.40
CA ILE A 370 10.25 -19.76 10.33
C ILE A 370 10.74 -21.18 10.07
N THR A 371 10.43 -22.10 10.99
CA THR A 371 10.75 -23.52 10.84
C THR A 371 9.54 -24.28 10.32
N LEU A 372 9.69 -24.96 9.19
CA LEU A 372 8.66 -25.80 8.58
C LEU A 372 9.04 -27.27 8.69
N ARG A 373 8.11 -28.12 9.15
CA ARG A 373 8.26 -29.57 9.14
C ARG A 373 7.93 -30.16 7.76
N PRO A 374 8.29 -31.43 7.47
CA PRO A 374 7.92 -32.07 6.22
C PRO A 374 6.43 -31.94 5.88
N ALA A 375 6.16 -31.55 4.64
CA ALA A 375 4.84 -31.27 4.08
C ALA A 375 4.06 -30.09 4.70
N TRP A 376 4.71 -29.25 5.50
CA TRP A 376 4.10 -28.00 5.98
C TRP A 376 4.29 -26.87 4.96
N GLU A 377 3.43 -25.87 5.05
CA GLU A 377 3.53 -24.67 4.23
C GLU A 377 3.41 -23.40 5.07
N TRP A 378 4.22 -22.40 4.76
CA TRP A 378 4.05 -21.05 5.27
C TRP A 378 3.22 -20.25 4.27
N ARG A 379 2.10 -19.69 4.72
CA ARG A 379 1.20 -18.86 3.92
C ARG A 379 1.38 -17.41 4.34
N PHE A 380 1.43 -16.51 3.37
CA PHE A 380 1.69 -15.10 3.64
C PHE A 380 1.05 -14.18 2.60
N GLU A 381 0.75 -12.97 3.04
CA GLU A 381 0.28 -11.85 2.23
C GLU A 381 1.29 -10.70 2.34
N ALA A 382 1.98 -10.40 1.23
CA ALA A 382 2.90 -9.28 1.13
C ALA A 382 2.17 -8.07 0.51
N PRO A 383 2.07 -6.93 1.23
CA PRO A 383 1.37 -5.74 0.71
C PRO A 383 2.05 -5.18 -0.55
N PRO A 384 1.30 -4.53 -1.46
CA PRO A 384 1.88 -3.72 -2.53
C PRO A 384 2.81 -2.63 -1.96
N GLY A 385 3.88 -2.29 -2.70
CA GLY A 385 4.81 -1.23 -2.32
C GLY A 385 5.81 -1.60 -1.21
N ARG A 386 5.66 -2.74 -0.53
CA ARG A 386 6.64 -3.25 0.45
C ARG A 386 7.23 -4.57 -0.01
N SER A 387 8.53 -4.71 0.23
CA SER A 387 9.26 -5.92 -0.12
C SER A 387 9.41 -6.85 1.09
N LEU A 388 9.13 -8.12 0.85
CA LEU A 388 9.37 -9.24 1.75
C LEU A 388 10.57 -10.02 1.20
N VAL A 389 11.67 -10.06 1.94
CA VAL A 389 12.88 -10.78 1.55
C VAL A 389 12.91 -12.14 2.26
N LEU A 390 12.96 -13.21 1.47
CA LEU A 390 12.94 -14.61 1.91
C LEU A 390 14.28 -15.29 1.58
N LYS A 391 14.86 -16.00 2.54
CA LYS A 391 16.02 -16.88 2.33
C LYS A 391 15.78 -18.25 2.94
N VAL A 392 16.18 -19.31 2.23
CA VAL A 392 16.21 -20.67 2.81
C VAL A 392 17.53 -20.87 3.54
N LEU A 393 17.50 -21.04 4.86
CA LEU A 393 18.70 -21.24 5.68
C LEU A 393 19.17 -22.71 5.64
N SER A 394 18.22 -23.63 5.75
CA SER A 394 18.45 -25.07 5.78
C SER A 394 17.26 -25.85 5.19
N GLY A 395 17.49 -27.07 4.72
CA GLY A 395 16.46 -27.91 4.09
C GLY A 395 16.11 -27.50 2.66
N THR A 396 14.91 -27.89 2.21
CA THR A 396 14.41 -27.60 0.86
C THR A 396 13.07 -26.91 0.93
N ALA A 397 12.83 -25.88 0.12
CA ALA A 397 11.56 -25.19 0.04
C ALA A 397 11.21 -24.87 -1.42
N GLU A 398 9.92 -24.75 -1.72
CA GLU A 398 9.43 -24.41 -3.05
C GLU A 398 8.27 -23.42 -3.02
N LYS A 399 8.22 -22.55 -4.04
CA LYS A 399 7.09 -21.67 -4.36
C LYS A 399 6.51 -22.11 -5.69
N ASP A 400 5.24 -22.52 -5.70
CA ASP A 400 4.53 -23.00 -6.90
C ASP A 400 5.34 -24.06 -7.70
N GLY A 401 5.99 -24.98 -6.96
CA GLY A 401 6.84 -26.06 -7.48
C GLY A 401 8.26 -25.65 -7.88
N VAL A 402 8.59 -24.35 -7.91
CA VAL A 402 9.95 -23.84 -8.14
C VAL A 402 10.77 -23.95 -6.85
N GLU A 403 11.88 -24.68 -6.92
CA GLU A 403 12.77 -24.87 -5.77
C GLU A 403 13.55 -23.59 -5.45
N LEU A 404 13.57 -23.20 -4.18
CA LEU A 404 14.28 -22.04 -3.69
C LEU A 404 15.71 -22.43 -3.29
N ALA A 405 16.68 -21.75 -3.89
CA ALA A 405 18.10 -21.99 -3.66
C ALA A 405 18.50 -21.59 -2.22
N PRO A 406 19.24 -22.45 -1.49
CA PRO A 406 19.73 -22.13 -0.16
C PRO A 406 20.55 -20.84 -0.14
N ARG A 407 20.31 -20.01 0.87
CA ARG A 407 20.96 -18.71 1.12
C ARG A 407 20.80 -17.66 0.03
N ASN A 408 20.01 -17.94 -1.01
CA ASN A 408 19.63 -16.92 -1.97
C ASN A 408 18.47 -16.07 -1.42
N ALA A 409 18.54 -14.76 -1.64
CA ALA A 409 17.50 -13.82 -1.22
C ALA A 409 16.47 -13.64 -2.34
N TYR A 410 15.21 -13.90 -2.02
CA TYR A 410 14.06 -13.73 -2.91
C TYR A 410 13.21 -12.57 -2.40
N THR A 411 12.98 -11.57 -3.23
CA THR A 411 12.22 -10.36 -2.91
C THR A 411 10.82 -10.46 -3.50
N LEU A 412 9.82 -10.49 -2.63
CA LEU A 412 8.41 -10.66 -2.99
C LEU A 412 7.63 -9.41 -2.57
N SER A 413 6.74 -8.91 -3.42
CA SER A 413 5.95 -7.69 -3.17
C SER A 413 4.58 -7.82 -3.83
N GLY A 414 3.54 -7.26 -3.21
CA GLY A 414 2.18 -7.26 -3.77
C GLY A 414 1.65 -8.66 -4.11
N ILE A 415 1.96 -9.66 -3.27
CA ILE A 415 1.66 -11.06 -3.57
C ILE A 415 1.03 -11.78 -2.37
N LYS A 416 0.00 -12.57 -2.63
CA LYS A 416 -0.57 -13.54 -1.68
C LYS A 416 -0.13 -14.94 -2.12
N SER A 417 0.69 -15.60 -1.32
CA SER A 417 1.34 -16.85 -1.75
C SER A 417 1.70 -17.77 -0.58
N LYS A 418 2.39 -18.87 -0.89
CA LYS A 418 2.85 -19.85 0.08
C LYS A 418 4.22 -20.42 -0.28
N ILE A 419 4.97 -20.80 0.74
CA ILE A 419 6.21 -21.59 0.63
C ILE A 419 5.93 -22.98 1.20
N LEU A 420 6.10 -24.01 0.38
CA LEU A 420 5.91 -25.41 0.75
C LEU A 420 7.26 -26.09 0.96
N THR A 421 7.34 -27.03 1.90
CA THR A 421 8.49 -27.95 1.99
C THR A 421 8.03 -29.40 2.07
N TRP A 422 8.67 -30.30 1.32
CA TRP A 422 8.43 -31.74 1.42
C TRP A 422 9.33 -32.46 2.44
N HIS A 423 10.46 -31.85 2.80
CA HIS A 423 11.49 -32.47 3.64
C HIS A 423 11.77 -31.72 4.94
N GLY A 424 11.12 -30.57 5.15
CA GLY A 424 11.41 -29.62 6.22
C GLY A 424 12.45 -28.58 5.79
N CYS A 425 12.32 -27.37 6.33
CA CYS A 425 13.26 -26.29 6.09
C CYS A 425 13.21 -25.22 7.19
N GLU A 426 14.24 -24.39 7.24
CA GLU A 426 14.23 -23.12 7.99
C GLU A 426 14.33 -21.97 7.01
N LEU A 427 13.43 -21.01 7.17
CA LEU A 427 13.32 -19.80 6.36
C LEU A 427 13.74 -18.60 7.21
N GLU A 428 14.55 -17.71 6.68
CA GLU A 428 14.75 -16.36 7.19
C GLU A 428 13.87 -15.43 6.37
N VAL A 429 13.03 -14.66 7.05
CA VAL A 429 12.09 -13.72 6.46
C VAL A 429 12.38 -12.34 7.02
N GLU A 430 12.64 -11.40 6.14
CA GLU A 430 12.86 -10.00 6.45
C GLU A 430 11.75 -9.18 5.80
N GLY A 431 11.13 -8.28 6.56
CA GLY A 431 9.96 -7.51 6.13
C GLY A 431 8.65 -8.03 6.75
N ARG A 432 7.61 -7.20 6.66
CA ARG A 432 6.31 -7.44 7.31
C ARG A 432 5.28 -7.89 6.29
N CYS A 433 4.53 -8.92 6.65
CA CYS A 433 3.32 -9.37 5.95
C CYS A 433 2.08 -8.69 6.54
N ASP A 434 1.03 -8.53 5.74
CA ASP A 434 -0.29 -8.12 6.24
C ASP A 434 -0.91 -9.23 7.08
N ASP A 435 -0.76 -10.47 6.62
CA ASP A 435 -1.07 -11.70 7.34
C ASP A 435 -0.06 -12.79 6.98
N ASP A 436 0.32 -13.61 7.96
CA ASP A 436 1.13 -14.81 7.70
C ASP A 436 1.01 -15.86 8.81
N PHE A 437 0.99 -17.14 8.43
CA PHE A 437 0.92 -18.25 9.37
C PHE A 437 1.46 -19.55 8.76
N VAL A 438 1.81 -20.51 9.62
CA VAL A 438 2.23 -21.85 9.21
C VAL A 438 1.01 -22.77 9.21
N ALA A 439 0.73 -23.39 8.06
CA ALA A 439 -0.27 -24.44 7.95
C ALA A 439 0.39 -25.80 8.21
N GLU A 440 -0.07 -26.44 9.27
CA GLU A 440 0.46 -27.70 9.77
C GLU A 440 -0.35 -28.90 9.29
N TYR A 441 0.35 -29.95 8.90
CA TYR A 441 -0.26 -31.22 8.50
C TYR A 441 0.33 -32.37 9.32
N ALA A 442 -0.54 -33.28 9.78
CA ALA A 442 -0.14 -34.43 10.59
C ALA A 442 0.70 -35.44 9.78
N THR A 443 0.43 -35.55 8.46
CA THR A 443 1.18 -36.41 7.54
C THR A 443 1.30 -35.75 6.17
N PRO A 444 2.31 -36.10 5.35
CA PRO A 444 2.41 -35.57 3.98
C PRO A 444 1.19 -35.83 3.11
N ALA A 445 0.52 -36.97 3.31
CA ALA A 445 -0.70 -37.31 2.56
C ALA A 445 -1.90 -36.41 2.89
N ALA A 446 -1.89 -35.73 4.05
CA ALA A 446 -2.94 -34.80 4.45
C ALA A 446 -2.81 -33.42 3.81
N ASN A 447 -1.63 -33.07 3.27
CA ASN A 447 -1.48 -31.82 2.55
C ASN A 447 -2.17 -31.92 1.17
N PRO A 448 -3.10 -31.03 0.81
CA PRO A 448 -3.76 -31.03 -0.50
C PRO A 448 -2.79 -30.99 -1.70
N ALA A 449 -1.60 -30.42 -1.52
CA ALA A 449 -0.54 -30.40 -2.53
C ALA A 449 -0.03 -31.80 -2.91
N ASN A 450 -0.26 -32.82 -2.08
CA ASN A 450 0.09 -34.21 -2.39
C ASN A 450 -0.66 -34.72 -3.63
N ALA A 451 -1.88 -34.23 -3.87
CA ALA A 451 -2.61 -34.55 -5.09
C ALA A 451 -1.90 -34.04 -6.35
N TYR A 452 -1.21 -32.90 -6.27
CA TYR A 452 -0.44 -32.33 -7.39
C TYR A 452 0.78 -33.20 -7.70
N VAL A 453 1.46 -33.72 -6.68
CA VAL A 453 2.57 -34.68 -6.83
C VAL A 453 2.09 -35.97 -7.50
N ASN A 454 0.94 -36.51 -7.08
CA ASN A 454 0.36 -37.72 -7.66
C ASN A 454 0.00 -37.53 -9.14
N ILE A 455 -0.63 -36.40 -9.47
CA ILE A 455 -0.93 -36.04 -10.87
C ILE A 455 0.36 -35.93 -11.66
N HIS A 456 1.34 -35.16 -11.17
CA HIS A 456 2.62 -34.98 -11.85
C HIS A 456 3.33 -36.31 -12.12
N ALA A 457 3.36 -37.22 -11.14
CA ALA A 457 3.92 -38.56 -11.31
C ALA A 457 3.25 -39.33 -12.46
N ARG A 458 1.91 -39.32 -12.50
CA ARG A 458 1.14 -39.95 -13.58
C ARG A 458 1.39 -39.30 -14.94
N LEU A 459 1.46 -37.97 -14.99
CA LEU A 459 1.81 -37.24 -16.21
C LEU A 459 3.23 -37.58 -16.68
N GLY A 460 4.18 -37.75 -15.75
CA GLY A 460 5.54 -38.19 -16.04
C GLY A 460 5.60 -39.55 -16.75
N GLU A 461 4.82 -40.53 -16.28
CA GLU A 461 4.68 -41.83 -16.96
C GLU A 461 4.14 -41.68 -18.38
N MET A 462 3.14 -40.82 -18.57
CA MET A 462 2.53 -40.54 -19.87
C MET A 462 3.52 -39.85 -20.83
N ARG A 463 4.32 -38.90 -20.34
CA ARG A 463 5.39 -38.22 -21.10
C ARG A 463 6.47 -39.19 -21.52
N ALA A 464 6.95 -40.02 -20.58
CA ALA A 464 7.96 -41.04 -20.88
C ALA A 464 7.46 -42.05 -21.92
N ALA A 465 6.19 -42.47 -21.84
CA ALA A 465 5.60 -43.31 -22.87
C ALA A 465 5.45 -42.58 -24.21
N ALA A 466 5.04 -41.30 -24.19
CA ALA A 466 4.92 -40.49 -25.39
C ALA A 466 6.27 -40.33 -26.13
N ALA A 467 7.33 -40.06 -25.39
CA ALA A 467 8.70 -39.96 -25.91
C ALA A 467 9.16 -41.26 -26.57
N ARG A 468 8.89 -42.42 -25.94
CA ARG A 468 9.24 -43.74 -26.51
C ARG A 468 8.48 -44.04 -27.81
N ASP A 469 7.19 -43.71 -27.84
CA ASP A 469 6.30 -44.05 -28.96
C ASP A 469 6.31 -42.95 -30.05
N GLY A 470 7.03 -41.85 -29.83
CA GLY A 470 7.09 -40.70 -30.75
C GLY A 470 5.78 -39.90 -30.86
N ARG A 471 4.82 -40.15 -29.96
CA ARG A 471 3.49 -39.51 -29.94
C ARG A 471 3.49 -38.27 -29.06
N GLU A 472 2.35 -37.58 -29.04
CA GLU A 472 2.14 -36.46 -28.15
C GLU A 472 1.99 -36.88 -26.67
N GLY A 473 2.51 -36.03 -25.80
CA GLY A 473 2.40 -36.12 -24.34
C GLY A 473 0.97 -35.87 -23.82
N PRO A 474 0.79 -35.82 -22.50
CA PRO A 474 -0.51 -35.48 -21.91
C PRO A 474 -0.88 -34.02 -22.17
N ARG A 475 -2.15 -33.76 -22.47
CA ARG A 475 -2.72 -32.42 -22.69
C ARG A 475 -3.74 -32.17 -21.59
N VAL A 476 -3.38 -31.31 -20.63
CA VAL A 476 -4.08 -31.16 -19.36
C VAL A 476 -4.73 -29.79 -19.28
N LEU A 477 -6.04 -29.73 -19.02
CA LEU A 477 -6.76 -28.49 -18.72
C LEU A 477 -7.05 -28.40 -17.22
N ILE A 478 -6.72 -27.27 -16.60
CA ILE A 478 -7.09 -26.96 -15.22
C ILE A 478 -8.32 -26.05 -15.23
N ALA A 479 -9.45 -26.57 -14.75
CA ALA A 479 -10.75 -25.88 -14.73
C ALA A 479 -11.29 -25.73 -13.31
N GLY A 480 -12.22 -24.79 -13.11
CA GLY A 480 -12.84 -24.56 -11.81
C GLY A 480 -13.40 -23.15 -11.65
N PRO A 481 -13.99 -22.83 -10.49
CA PRO A 481 -14.52 -21.50 -10.23
C PRO A 481 -13.40 -20.44 -10.10
N PRO A 482 -13.75 -19.15 -10.10
CA PRO A 482 -12.83 -18.08 -9.69
C PRO A 482 -12.22 -18.38 -8.32
N ASN A 483 -10.97 -17.98 -8.10
CA ASN A 483 -10.26 -18.14 -6.82
C ASN A 483 -10.25 -19.58 -6.25
N SER A 484 -10.13 -20.59 -7.12
CA SER A 484 -10.01 -22.01 -6.72
C SER A 484 -8.57 -22.54 -6.68
N GLY A 485 -7.60 -21.75 -7.14
CA GLY A 485 -6.18 -22.13 -7.19
C GLY A 485 -5.70 -22.74 -8.51
N LYS A 486 -6.47 -22.58 -9.60
CA LYS A 486 -6.14 -23.12 -10.94
C LYS A 486 -4.73 -22.77 -11.40
N THR A 487 -4.40 -21.48 -11.41
CA THR A 487 -3.08 -20.97 -11.81
C THR A 487 -1.94 -21.51 -10.94
N THR A 488 -2.18 -21.72 -9.63
CA THR A 488 -1.20 -22.36 -8.75
C THR A 488 -0.96 -23.82 -9.13
N VAL A 489 -2.02 -24.57 -9.46
CA VAL A 489 -1.88 -25.95 -9.95
C VAL A 489 -1.17 -25.98 -11.30
N ALA A 490 -1.54 -25.11 -12.23
CA ALA A 490 -0.91 -25.00 -13.55
C ALA A 490 0.60 -24.69 -13.44
N ARG A 491 0.97 -23.70 -12.62
CA ARG A 491 2.38 -23.36 -12.33
C ARG A 491 3.12 -24.52 -11.67
N THR A 492 2.54 -25.15 -10.65
CA THR A 492 3.18 -26.27 -9.94
C THR A 492 3.47 -27.45 -10.88
N LEU A 493 2.49 -27.86 -11.70
CA LEU A 493 2.68 -28.96 -12.66
C LEU A 493 3.69 -28.61 -13.76
N THR A 494 3.69 -27.35 -14.22
CA THR A 494 4.67 -26.85 -15.21
C THR A 494 6.08 -26.84 -14.63
N SER A 495 6.22 -26.37 -13.38
CA SER A 495 7.50 -26.34 -12.67
C SER A 495 8.07 -27.73 -12.45
N TYR A 496 7.25 -28.67 -11.96
CA TYR A 496 7.68 -30.04 -11.71
C TYR A 496 8.08 -30.76 -13.01
N ALA A 497 7.36 -30.54 -14.11
CA ALA A 497 7.74 -31.07 -15.42
C ALA A 497 9.10 -30.51 -15.87
N THR A 498 9.28 -29.19 -15.76
CA THR A 498 10.53 -28.50 -16.12
C THR A 498 11.71 -28.98 -15.28
N ARG A 499 11.52 -29.17 -13.97
CA ARG A 499 12.54 -29.71 -13.04
C ARG A 499 12.99 -31.12 -13.41
N GLN A 500 12.12 -31.92 -14.04
CA GLN A 500 12.46 -33.25 -14.54
C GLN A 500 13.02 -33.24 -15.98
N GLY A 501 13.28 -32.06 -16.55
CA GLY A 501 13.85 -31.92 -17.89
C GLY A 501 12.84 -32.00 -19.03
N TYR A 502 11.54 -32.06 -18.73
CA TYR A 502 10.50 -31.93 -19.76
C TYR A 502 10.32 -30.47 -20.16
N GLN A 503 9.77 -30.24 -21.35
CA GLN A 503 9.55 -28.92 -21.94
C GLN A 503 8.06 -28.72 -22.29
N PRO A 504 7.14 -28.74 -21.31
CA PRO A 504 5.72 -28.59 -21.60
C PRO A 504 5.41 -27.20 -22.18
N ILE A 505 4.37 -27.13 -23.00
CA ILE A 505 3.77 -25.85 -23.38
C ILE A 505 2.76 -25.48 -22.29
N ALA A 506 2.99 -24.36 -21.60
CA ALA A 506 1.95 -23.77 -20.76
C ALA A 506 1.09 -22.83 -21.62
N VAL A 507 -0.21 -22.91 -21.46
CA VAL A 507 -1.20 -22.12 -22.21
C VAL A 507 -2.12 -21.43 -21.20
N ASN A 508 -2.25 -20.11 -21.30
CA ASN A 508 -3.21 -19.34 -20.53
C ASN A 508 -4.37 -18.92 -21.42
N THR A 509 -5.57 -19.34 -21.05
CA THR A 509 -6.83 -18.96 -21.72
C THR A 509 -7.68 -17.99 -20.89
N ASP A 510 -7.18 -17.53 -19.74
CA ASP A 510 -7.80 -16.47 -18.93
C ASP A 510 -7.26 -15.09 -19.33
N PRO A 511 -8.07 -14.22 -19.96
CA PRO A 511 -7.62 -12.88 -20.31
C PRO A 511 -7.35 -12.00 -19.08
N LYS A 512 -7.79 -12.37 -17.86
CA LYS A 512 -7.57 -11.56 -16.66
C LYS A 512 -6.14 -11.61 -16.12
N ASP A 513 -5.41 -12.71 -16.33
CA ASP A 513 -4.12 -12.99 -15.67
C ASP A 513 -2.91 -12.45 -16.46
N GLY A 514 -2.91 -12.61 -17.79
CA GLY A 514 -1.83 -12.10 -18.65
C GLY A 514 -0.50 -12.84 -18.53
N MET A 515 -0.49 -14.18 -18.52
CA MET A 515 0.75 -14.99 -18.45
C MET A 515 1.83 -14.53 -19.46
N LEU A 516 3.01 -14.16 -18.95
CA LEU A 516 4.18 -13.66 -19.70
C LEU A 516 3.88 -12.44 -20.61
N SER A 517 2.83 -11.69 -20.32
CA SER A 517 2.30 -10.61 -21.15
C SER A 517 1.52 -9.61 -20.28
N LEU A 518 0.78 -8.69 -20.90
CA LEU A 518 -0.17 -7.86 -20.18
C LEU A 518 -1.52 -8.57 -19.99
N PRO A 519 -2.30 -8.20 -18.96
CA PRO A 519 -3.71 -8.56 -18.89
C PRO A 519 -4.47 -8.18 -20.17
N GLY A 520 -5.57 -8.86 -20.44
CA GLY A 520 -6.33 -8.77 -21.69
C GLY A 520 -5.76 -9.64 -22.81
N THR A 521 -4.86 -10.57 -22.50
CA THR A 521 -4.23 -11.46 -23.49
C THR A 521 -4.44 -12.94 -23.21
N LEU A 522 -4.45 -13.74 -24.27
CA LEU A 522 -4.28 -15.19 -24.22
C LEU A 522 -2.85 -15.50 -24.69
N SER A 523 -2.19 -16.46 -24.06
CA SER A 523 -0.78 -16.73 -24.37
C SER A 523 -0.39 -18.20 -24.26
N ALA A 524 0.68 -18.57 -24.96
CA ALA A 524 1.28 -19.90 -24.86
C ALA A 524 2.80 -19.79 -24.92
N GLY A 525 3.51 -20.56 -24.09
CA GLY A 525 4.97 -20.54 -24.03
C GLY A 525 5.55 -21.91 -23.72
N VAL A 526 6.72 -22.21 -24.28
CA VAL A 526 7.48 -23.43 -23.95
C VAL A 526 8.29 -23.21 -22.67
N PHE A 527 8.12 -24.09 -21.69
CA PHE A 527 8.84 -24.05 -20.43
C PHE A 527 9.93 -25.12 -20.41
N ALA A 528 11.08 -24.82 -20.99
CA ALA A 528 12.26 -25.69 -21.00
C ALA A 528 13.27 -25.39 -19.88
N THR A 529 13.05 -24.30 -19.14
CA THR A 529 13.93 -23.79 -18.09
C THR A 529 13.09 -23.27 -16.92
N VAL A 530 13.67 -23.25 -15.73
CA VAL A 530 12.97 -22.90 -14.48
C VAL A 530 12.20 -21.59 -14.59
N MET A 531 11.05 -21.53 -13.91
CA MET A 531 10.26 -20.31 -13.75
C MET A 531 10.91 -19.39 -12.72
N ASP A 532 10.56 -18.11 -12.74
CA ASP A 532 11.04 -17.14 -11.77
C ASP A 532 10.09 -17.06 -10.58
N PRO A 533 10.50 -17.41 -9.35
CA PRO A 533 9.63 -17.35 -8.19
C PRO A 533 9.26 -15.91 -7.80
N GLU A 534 10.01 -14.90 -8.24
CA GLU A 534 9.83 -13.47 -7.94
C GLU A 534 9.04 -12.71 -9.01
N ALA A 535 8.75 -13.32 -10.17
CA ALA A 535 7.96 -12.67 -11.21
C ALA A 535 6.54 -12.32 -10.73
N ALA A 536 6.02 -11.15 -11.11
CA ALA A 536 4.70 -10.70 -10.69
C ALA A 536 3.56 -11.67 -11.10
N ASP A 537 3.66 -12.24 -12.31
CA ASP A 537 2.74 -13.27 -12.82
C ASP A 537 3.06 -14.68 -12.30
N GLY A 538 4.23 -14.86 -11.66
CA GLY A 538 4.74 -16.11 -11.14
C GLY A 538 5.18 -17.13 -12.19
N TRP A 539 5.29 -16.76 -13.47
CA TRP A 539 5.74 -17.62 -14.56
C TRP A 539 7.18 -17.32 -14.97
N GLY A 540 7.56 -16.05 -15.01
CA GLY A 540 8.89 -15.63 -15.40
C GLY A 540 8.89 -14.36 -16.21
N SER A 541 9.91 -14.19 -17.04
CA SER A 541 10.07 -12.98 -17.83
C SER A 541 10.28 -13.25 -19.31
N THR A 542 9.98 -12.23 -20.11
CA THR A 542 10.20 -12.20 -21.54
C THR A 542 11.62 -11.71 -21.88
N PRO A 543 12.09 -11.88 -23.13
CA PRO A 543 13.45 -11.52 -23.51
C PRO A 543 13.71 -10.02 -23.39
N THR A 544 14.87 -9.69 -22.86
CA THR A 544 15.37 -8.32 -22.79
C THR A 544 16.70 -8.22 -23.55
N SER A 545 17.16 -7.00 -23.83
CA SER A 545 18.45 -6.78 -24.51
C SER A 545 19.67 -7.06 -23.64
N GLY A 546 19.46 -7.27 -22.33
CA GLY A 546 20.50 -7.52 -21.34
C GLY A 546 20.54 -8.96 -20.82
N PRO A 547 21.51 -9.28 -19.95
CA PRO A 547 21.54 -10.58 -19.28
C PRO A 547 20.33 -10.75 -18.36
N SER A 548 19.87 -11.99 -18.23
CA SER A 548 18.80 -12.37 -17.30
C SER A 548 19.30 -13.47 -16.37
N VAL A 549 19.02 -13.33 -15.07
CA VAL A 549 19.39 -14.33 -14.06
C VAL A 549 18.59 -15.62 -14.26
N VAL A 550 17.28 -15.49 -14.46
CA VAL A 550 16.40 -16.59 -14.82
C VAL A 550 16.25 -16.61 -16.35
N PRO A 551 16.40 -17.77 -17.02
CA PRO A 551 16.24 -17.84 -18.46
C PRO A 551 14.83 -17.39 -18.90
N VAL A 552 14.80 -16.48 -19.87
CA VAL A 552 13.57 -15.89 -20.40
C VAL A 552 12.73 -16.89 -21.17
N LYS A 553 11.44 -16.62 -21.26
CA LYS A 553 10.46 -17.40 -22.03
C LYS A 553 10.05 -16.64 -23.28
N LEU A 554 9.67 -17.37 -24.32
CA LEU A 554 9.23 -16.82 -25.60
C LEU A 554 7.73 -17.11 -25.80
N PRO A 555 6.82 -16.27 -25.28
CA PRO A 555 5.40 -16.50 -25.44
C PRO A 555 4.91 -16.08 -26.83
N LEU A 556 3.97 -16.84 -27.37
CA LEU A 556 3.01 -16.37 -28.36
C LEU A 556 1.85 -15.71 -27.62
N VAL A 557 1.43 -14.53 -28.08
CA VAL A 557 0.41 -13.72 -27.42
C VAL A 557 -0.64 -13.27 -28.42
N ASN A 558 -1.91 -13.37 -28.04
CA ASN A 558 -3.06 -12.81 -28.76
C ASN A 558 -3.82 -11.84 -27.85
N TYR A 559 -4.24 -10.69 -28.39
CA TYR A 559 -4.92 -9.66 -27.60
C TYR A 559 -6.45 -9.83 -27.69
N TYR A 560 -7.06 -10.07 -26.53
CA TYR A 560 -8.52 -10.15 -26.38
C TYR A 560 -9.13 -8.81 -25.96
N GLY A 561 -8.40 -8.00 -25.18
CA GLY A 561 -8.75 -6.62 -24.83
C GLY A 561 -9.98 -6.44 -23.95
N ARG A 562 -10.44 -7.50 -23.28
CA ARG A 562 -11.54 -7.50 -22.29
C ARG A 562 -11.16 -8.34 -21.08
N SER A 563 -11.84 -8.14 -19.94
CA SER A 563 -11.52 -8.80 -18.68
C SER A 563 -12.14 -10.20 -18.55
N SER A 564 -13.29 -10.44 -19.21
CA SER A 564 -14.02 -11.70 -19.13
C SER A 564 -14.16 -12.37 -20.50
N ALA A 565 -13.82 -13.65 -20.56
CA ALA A 565 -14.03 -14.49 -21.75
C ALA A 565 -15.52 -14.59 -22.14
N GLU A 566 -16.45 -14.33 -21.22
CA GLU A 566 -17.89 -14.34 -21.49
C GLU A 566 -18.40 -13.04 -22.15
N ASP A 567 -17.59 -11.98 -22.20
CA ASP A 567 -17.98 -10.69 -22.80
C ASP A 567 -18.15 -10.80 -24.32
N ASP A 568 -17.24 -11.53 -24.99
CA ASP A 568 -17.29 -11.87 -26.41
C ASP A 568 -16.81 -13.32 -26.59
N PRO A 569 -17.70 -14.30 -26.31
CA PRO A 569 -17.32 -15.70 -26.30
C PRO A 569 -16.93 -16.23 -27.68
N ASP A 570 -17.47 -15.68 -28.76
CA ASP A 570 -17.16 -16.13 -30.11
C ASP A 570 -15.75 -15.68 -30.51
N PHE A 571 -15.36 -14.45 -30.16
CA PHE A 571 -13.99 -14.00 -30.37
C PHE A 571 -12.98 -14.70 -29.46
N HIS A 572 -13.34 -14.98 -28.20
CA HIS A 572 -12.49 -15.80 -27.32
C HIS A 572 -12.21 -17.17 -27.94
N LYS A 573 -13.26 -17.84 -28.44
CA LYS A 573 -13.13 -19.11 -29.17
C LYS A 573 -12.23 -18.98 -30.40
N GLU A 574 -12.39 -17.93 -31.22
CA GLU A 574 -11.52 -17.70 -32.38
C GLU A 574 -10.04 -17.58 -31.95
N LEU A 575 -9.75 -16.80 -30.91
CA LEU A 575 -8.38 -16.65 -30.41
C LEU A 575 -7.82 -17.96 -29.86
N VAL A 576 -8.62 -18.74 -29.14
CA VAL A 576 -8.23 -20.08 -28.66
C VAL A 576 -7.91 -21.02 -29.83
N SER A 577 -8.72 -21.04 -30.89
CA SER A 577 -8.45 -21.87 -32.08
C SER A 577 -7.15 -21.45 -32.78
N ARG A 578 -6.86 -20.14 -32.87
CA ARG A 578 -5.57 -19.65 -33.41
C ARG A 578 -4.37 -20.01 -32.54
N LEU A 579 -4.52 -19.89 -31.23
CA LEU A 579 -3.51 -20.29 -30.26
C LEU A 579 -3.24 -21.80 -30.38
N ALA A 580 -4.30 -22.62 -30.46
CA ALA A 580 -4.22 -24.06 -30.62
C ALA A 580 -3.52 -24.48 -31.93
N GLY A 581 -3.79 -23.79 -33.04
CA GLY A 581 -3.08 -24.01 -34.30
C GLY A 581 -1.57 -23.79 -34.18
N SER A 582 -1.17 -22.73 -33.46
CA SER A 582 0.25 -22.43 -33.24
C SER A 582 0.93 -23.41 -32.28
N VAL A 583 0.22 -23.81 -31.22
CA VAL A 583 0.65 -24.85 -30.28
C VAL A 583 0.83 -26.19 -31.01
N SER A 584 -0.11 -26.58 -31.87
CA SER A 584 -0.03 -27.80 -32.69
C SER A 584 1.16 -27.76 -33.66
N GLY A 585 1.44 -26.59 -34.26
CA GLY A 585 2.65 -26.37 -35.07
C GLY A 585 3.91 -26.61 -34.25
N ARG A 586 4.01 -26.05 -33.04
CA ARG A 586 5.17 -26.25 -32.16
C ARG A 586 5.35 -27.72 -31.75
N LEU A 587 4.28 -28.45 -31.44
CA LEU A 587 4.32 -29.88 -31.13
C LEU A 587 4.76 -30.72 -32.35
N SER A 588 4.42 -30.29 -33.56
CA SER A 588 4.85 -30.97 -34.77
C SER A 588 6.35 -30.80 -35.03
N ASP A 589 6.86 -29.58 -34.80
CA ASP A 589 8.24 -29.20 -35.10
C ASP A 589 9.28 -29.71 -34.07
N ASP A 590 8.89 -29.88 -32.80
CA ASP A 590 9.81 -30.18 -31.71
C ASP A 590 9.38 -31.45 -30.94
N GLY A 591 10.19 -32.51 -31.05
CA GLY A 591 9.91 -33.81 -30.43
C GLY A 591 9.97 -33.81 -28.89
N ASP A 592 10.82 -32.97 -28.29
CA ASP A 592 10.95 -32.88 -26.83
C ASP A 592 9.72 -32.17 -26.26
N VAL A 593 9.29 -31.10 -26.91
CA VAL A 593 8.06 -30.39 -26.56
C VAL A 593 6.84 -31.29 -26.81
N ARG A 594 6.80 -32.01 -27.94
CA ARG A 594 5.73 -32.93 -28.30
C ARG A 594 5.46 -33.96 -27.21
N SER A 595 6.50 -34.64 -26.76
CA SER A 595 6.39 -35.69 -25.74
C SER A 595 6.12 -35.14 -24.33
N SER A 596 6.49 -33.89 -24.08
CA SER A 596 6.26 -33.20 -22.81
C SER A 596 4.80 -32.77 -22.59
N GLY A 597 4.07 -32.49 -23.67
CA GLY A 597 2.64 -32.20 -23.67
C GLY A 597 2.29 -30.75 -23.33
N ILE A 598 1.02 -30.52 -22.96
CA ILE A 598 0.44 -29.19 -22.75
C ILE A 598 -0.17 -29.10 -21.35
N ILE A 599 -0.01 -27.95 -20.69
CA ILE A 599 -0.71 -27.59 -19.45
C ILE A 599 -1.48 -26.29 -19.70
N VAL A 600 -2.80 -26.34 -19.60
CA VAL A 600 -3.70 -25.22 -19.89
C VAL A 600 -4.29 -24.68 -18.60
N ASP A 601 -4.03 -23.41 -18.29
CA ASP A 601 -4.74 -22.65 -17.26
C ASP A 601 -5.97 -21.98 -17.89
N SER A 602 -7.14 -22.20 -17.30
CA SER A 602 -8.42 -21.72 -17.82
C SER A 602 -8.95 -20.51 -17.06
N MET A 603 -9.86 -19.77 -17.69
CA MET A 603 -10.67 -18.79 -16.99
C MET A 603 -11.46 -19.42 -15.83
N GLY A 604 -11.68 -18.65 -14.78
CA GLY A 604 -12.59 -19.04 -13.70
C GLY A 604 -14.05 -18.94 -14.15
N ILE A 605 -14.80 -20.04 -14.09
CA ILE A 605 -16.20 -20.05 -14.51
C ILE A 605 -17.15 -20.13 -13.31
N SER A 606 -18.23 -19.36 -13.34
CA SER A 606 -19.31 -19.55 -12.36
C SER A 606 -19.96 -20.92 -12.59
N GLU A 607 -20.29 -21.64 -11.52
CA GLU A 607 -20.92 -22.97 -11.62
C GLU A 607 -22.27 -22.98 -12.34
N LYS A 608 -22.90 -21.80 -12.49
CA LYS A 608 -24.17 -21.62 -13.19
C LYS A 608 -23.98 -21.18 -14.66
N SER A 609 -22.77 -20.81 -15.06
CA SER A 609 -22.51 -20.28 -16.40
C SER A 609 -22.48 -21.39 -17.44
N LYS A 610 -23.48 -21.42 -18.31
CA LYS A 610 -23.48 -22.30 -19.48
C LYS A 610 -22.45 -21.86 -20.52
N VAL A 611 -22.31 -20.54 -20.71
CA VAL A 611 -21.33 -19.96 -21.64
C VAL A 611 -19.92 -20.34 -21.21
N GLY A 612 -19.59 -20.22 -19.92
CA GLY A 612 -18.31 -20.64 -19.37
C GLY A 612 -18.02 -22.13 -19.59
N LEU A 613 -19.02 -23.00 -19.40
CA LEU A 613 -18.88 -24.45 -19.69
C LEU A 613 -18.65 -24.72 -21.18
N ASP A 614 -19.30 -23.98 -22.06
CA ASP A 614 -19.10 -24.09 -23.52
C ASP A 614 -17.72 -23.59 -23.96
N LEU A 615 -17.22 -22.52 -23.34
CA LEU A 615 -15.86 -22.02 -23.56
C LEU A 615 -14.81 -23.06 -23.10
N LEU A 616 -15.00 -23.68 -21.92
CA LEU A 616 -14.10 -24.76 -21.47
C LEU A 616 -14.11 -25.94 -22.44
N ALA A 617 -15.28 -26.30 -22.95
CA ALA A 617 -15.38 -27.39 -23.91
C ALA A 617 -14.71 -27.07 -25.25
N HIS A 618 -14.82 -25.83 -25.71
CA HIS A 618 -14.08 -25.35 -26.89
C HIS A 618 -12.57 -25.46 -26.69
N VAL A 619 -12.06 -25.06 -25.51
CA VAL A 619 -10.64 -25.21 -25.17
C VAL A 619 -10.21 -26.69 -25.17
N VAL A 620 -11.05 -27.60 -24.64
CA VAL A 620 -10.78 -29.05 -24.66
C VAL A 620 -10.68 -29.58 -26.08
N GLU A 621 -11.61 -29.18 -26.95
CA GLU A 621 -11.66 -29.61 -28.35
C GLU A 621 -10.47 -29.11 -29.16
N GLU A 622 -10.23 -27.79 -29.17
CA GLU A 622 -9.18 -27.15 -29.98
C GLU A 622 -7.77 -27.58 -29.57
N LEU A 623 -7.49 -27.65 -28.27
CA LEU A 623 -6.19 -28.10 -27.75
C LEU A 623 -6.09 -29.62 -27.60
N SER A 624 -7.11 -30.37 -28.03
CA SER A 624 -7.16 -31.84 -27.99
C SER A 624 -6.86 -32.41 -26.59
N VAL A 625 -7.38 -31.76 -25.55
CA VAL A 625 -7.13 -32.09 -24.14
C VAL A 625 -7.65 -33.49 -23.81
N ASN A 626 -6.79 -34.34 -23.25
CA ASN A 626 -7.16 -35.69 -22.82
C ASN A 626 -7.34 -35.83 -21.31
N ILE A 627 -6.93 -34.81 -20.52
CA ILE A 627 -7.13 -34.79 -19.06
C ILE A 627 -7.68 -33.42 -18.64
N VAL A 628 -8.82 -33.41 -17.97
CA VAL A 628 -9.44 -32.22 -17.37
C VAL A 628 -9.38 -32.35 -15.86
N VAL A 629 -8.65 -31.45 -15.20
CA VAL A 629 -8.54 -31.37 -13.74
C VAL A 629 -9.47 -30.26 -13.26
N VAL A 630 -10.54 -30.62 -12.58
CA VAL A 630 -11.49 -29.68 -11.99
C VAL A 630 -11.14 -29.43 -10.53
N VAL A 631 -10.84 -28.18 -10.17
CA VAL A 631 -10.44 -27.79 -8.82
C VAL A 631 -11.62 -27.16 -8.09
N GLY A 632 -11.99 -27.72 -6.93
CA GLY A 632 -12.88 -27.07 -5.97
C GLY A 632 -14.36 -27.01 -6.33
N SER A 633 -14.82 -27.71 -7.36
CA SER A 633 -16.26 -27.76 -7.71
C SER A 633 -16.69 -29.15 -8.20
N THR A 634 -17.51 -29.81 -7.37
CA THR A 634 -18.16 -31.08 -7.71
C THR A 634 -19.20 -30.91 -8.83
N ARG A 635 -19.81 -29.74 -8.93
CA ARG A 635 -20.81 -29.42 -9.96
C ARG A 635 -20.19 -29.30 -11.34
N ILE A 636 -19.13 -28.49 -11.49
CA ILE A 636 -18.40 -28.38 -12.78
C ILE A 636 -17.85 -29.76 -13.18
N HIS A 637 -17.33 -30.52 -12.21
CA HIS A 637 -16.85 -31.87 -12.45
C HIS A 637 -17.95 -32.80 -13.00
N ALA A 638 -19.14 -32.80 -12.40
CA ALA A 638 -20.26 -33.62 -12.86
C ALA A 638 -20.72 -33.25 -14.28
N GLU A 639 -20.81 -31.96 -14.58
CA GLU A 639 -21.20 -31.46 -15.91
C GLU A 639 -20.18 -31.83 -16.98
N LEU A 640 -18.88 -31.61 -16.74
CA LEU A 640 -17.82 -31.95 -17.70
C LEU A 640 -17.65 -33.47 -17.86
N THR A 641 -17.78 -34.24 -16.77
CA THR A 641 -17.77 -35.71 -16.83
C THR A 641 -18.90 -36.23 -17.72
N LYS A 642 -20.11 -35.67 -17.56
CA LYS A 642 -21.26 -36.03 -18.37
C LYS A 642 -21.06 -35.64 -19.84
N ARG A 643 -20.55 -34.44 -20.10
CA ARG A 643 -20.29 -33.93 -21.45
C ARG A 643 -19.29 -34.80 -22.21
N PHE A 644 -18.16 -35.13 -21.57
CA PHE A 644 -17.06 -35.83 -22.24
C PHE A 644 -17.12 -37.37 -22.15
N ALA A 645 -18.14 -37.96 -21.51
CA ALA A 645 -18.22 -39.41 -21.29
C ALA A 645 -18.08 -40.25 -22.58
N SER A 646 -18.71 -39.78 -23.67
CA SER A 646 -18.67 -40.44 -24.99
C SER A 646 -17.73 -39.77 -25.99
N GLU A 647 -17.14 -38.63 -25.64
CA GLU A 647 -16.29 -37.87 -26.53
C GLU A 647 -14.86 -38.43 -26.54
N ARG A 648 -14.14 -38.16 -27.63
CA ARG A 648 -12.75 -38.56 -27.83
C ARG A 648 -11.99 -37.36 -28.39
N THR A 649 -10.71 -37.27 -28.07
CA THR A 649 -9.84 -36.23 -28.63
C THR A 649 -9.70 -36.41 -30.15
N SER A 650 -9.17 -35.40 -30.83
CA SER A 650 -8.78 -35.49 -32.26
C SER A 650 -7.81 -36.66 -32.54
N LEU A 651 -7.06 -37.08 -31.52
CA LEU A 651 -6.14 -38.23 -31.53
C LEU A 651 -6.81 -39.55 -31.11
N CYS A 652 -8.14 -39.57 -31.02
CA CYS A 652 -8.96 -40.73 -30.64
C CYS A 652 -8.73 -41.26 -29.21
N GLU A 653 -8.29 -40.41 -28.28
CA GLU A 653 -8.08 -40.78 -26.88
C GLU A 653 -9.32 -40.50 -26.03
N PRO A 654 -9.56 -41.26 -24.95
CA PRO A 654 -10.57 -40.91 -23.95
C PRO A 654 -10.19 -39.63 -23.20
N ILE A 655 -11.18 -38.81 -22.89
CA ILE A 655 -11.03 -37.61 -22.07
C ILE A 655 -11.30 -37.99 -20.61
N LEU A 656 -10.31 -37.84 -19.74
CA LEU A 656 -10.40 -38.14 -18.31
C LEU A 656 -10.71 -36.88 -17.53
N VAL A 657 -11.77 -36.88 -16.72
CA VAL A 657 -12.11 -35.77 -15.82
C VAL A 657 -11.75 -36.16 -14.39
N VAL A 658 -10.94 -35.35 -13.72
CA VAL A 658 -10.41 -35.59 -12.37
C VAL A 658 -10.83 -34.45 -11.46
N LEU A 659 -11.39 -34.76 -10.29
CA LEU A 659 -11.72 -33.77 -9.26
C LEU A 659 -10.55 -33.60 -8.29
N LEU A 660 -10.21 -32.35 -7.97
CA LEU A 660 -9.32 -31.97 -6.88
C LEU A 660 -10.05 -31.09 -5.87
N ASP A 661 -9.72 -31.28 -4.60
CA ASP A 661 -10.19 -30.40 -3.54
C ASP A 661 -9.53 -29.02 -3.64
N ARG A 662 -10.29 -27.99 -3.26
CA ARG A 662 -9.75 -26.63 -3.15
C ARG A 662 -8.80 -26.59 -1.95
N SER A 663 -7.60 -26.06 -2.16
CA SER A 663 -6.67 -25.78 -1.06
C SER A 663 -7.22 -24.65 -0.18
N GLU A 664 -7.23 -24.86 1.14
CA GLU A 664 -7.64 -23.84 2.13
C GLU A 664 -6.76 -22.59 2.11
N GLY A 665 -5.52 -22.71 1.60
CA GLY A 665 -4.62 -21.56 1.41
C GLY A 665 -4.97 -20.67 0.22
N VAL A 666 -6.00 -21.00 -0.56
CA VAL A 666 -6.44 -20.15 -1.66
C VAL A 666 -7.36 -19.06 -1.12
N VAL A 667 -6.82 -17.85 -1.07
CA VAL A 667 -7.51 -16.65 -0.62
C VAL A 667 -8.28 -15.98 -1.76
N GLU A 668 -9.37 -15.29 -1.40
CA GLU A 668 -10.03 -14.39 -2.33
C GLU A 668 -9.19 -13.14 -2.52
N ARG A 669 -9.10 -12.68 -3.78
CA ARG A 669 -8.34 -11.50 -4.16
C ARG A 669 -9.32 -10.36 -4.38
N GLU A 670 -9.22 -9.35 -3.53
CA GLU A 670 -9.99 -8.12 -3.63
C GLU A 670 -9.71 -7.40 -4.96
N GLU A 671 -10.67 -6.60 -5.41
CA GLU A 671 -10.53 -5.88 -6.68
C GLU A 671 -9.36 -4.89 -6.67
N SER A 672 -9.17 -4.18 -5.56
CA SER A 672 -8.02 -3.31 -5.31
C SER A 672 -6.70 -4.05 -5.43
N PHE A 673 -6.57 -5.22 -4.80
CA PHE A 673 -5.37 -6.06 -4.91
C PHE A 673 -5.11 -6.47 -6.36
N MET A 674 -6.17 -6.89 -7.07
CA MET A 674 -6.05 -7.28 -8.47
C MET A 674 -5.64 -6.09 -9.35
N GLU A 675 -6.14 -4.89 -9.08
CA GLU A 675 -5.75 -3.65 -9.77
C GLU A 675 -4.25 -3.39 -9.60
N HIS A 676 -3.76 -3.36 -8.36
CA HIS A 676 -2.33 -3.20 -8.08
C HIS A 676 -1.47 -4.29 -8.74
N ALA A 677 -1.93 -5.54 -8.77
CA ALA A 677 -1.22 -6.62 -9.45
C ALA A 677 -1.13 -6.38 -10.97
N ARG A 678 -2.20 -5.87 -11.60
CA ARG A 678 -2.18 -5.50 -13.03
C ARG A 678 -1.22 -4.34 -13.28
N GLU A 679 -1.29 -3.30 -12.46
CA GLU A 679 -0.39 -2.14 -12.54
C GLU A 679 1.07 -2.57 -12.43
N GLN A 680 1.38 -3.46 -11.49
CA GLN A 680 2.72 -4.00 -11.31
C GLN A 680 3.19 -4.79 -12.54
N THR A 681 2.34 -5.63 -13.14
CA THR A 681 2.67 -6.34 -14.40
C THR A 681 2.92 -5.38 -15.55
N ILE A 682 2.10 -4.32 -15.70
CA ILE A 682 2.30 -3.30 -16.73
C ILE A 682 3.62 -2.56 -16.49
N LYS A 683 3.91 -2.17 -15.24
CA LYS A 683 5.15 -1.49 -14.86
C LYS A 683 6.38 -2.37 -15.12
N GLU A 684 6.32 -3.65 -14.74
CA GLU A 684 7.39 -4.62 -14.98
C GLU A 684 7.64 -4.82 -16.48
N TYR A 685 6.61 -4.82 -17.32
CA TYR A 685 6.77 -4.93 -18.77
C TYR A 685 7.62 -3.79 -19.37
N PHE A 686 7.44 -2.55 -18.91
CA PHE A 686 8.18 -1.39 -19.44
C PHE A 686 9.51 -1.13 -18.73
N PHE A 687 9.54 -1.23 -17.40
CA PHE A 687 10.69 -0.83 -16.56
C PHE A 687 11.42 -2.00 -15.90
N GLY A 688 10.92 -3.22 -16.06
CA GLY A 688 11.48 -4.40 -15.41
C GLY A 688 11.29 -4.38 -13.89
N ASP A 689 12.13 -5.14 -13.20
CA ASP A 689 12.09 -5.31 -11.74
C ASP A 689 13.36 -4.76 -11.09
N VAL A 690 13.47 -4.91 -9.75
CA VAL A 690 14.63 -4.44 -8.98
C VAL A 690 15.94 -5.12 -9.43
N ARG A 691 15.86 -6.36 -9.91
CA ARG A 691 17.02 -7.15 -10.36
C ARG A 691 17.40 -6.81 -11.81
N ARG A 692 16.46 -6.28 -12.59
CA ARG A 692 16.58 -6.02 -14.01
C ARG A 692 15.79 -4.76 -14.38
N ALA A 693 16.41 -3.61 -14.17
CA ALA A 693 15.89 -2.34 -14.65
C ALA A 693 15.95 -2.27 -16.19
N LEU A 694 14.81 -1.94 -16.81
CA LEU A 694 14.67 -1.68 -18.23
C LEU A 694 14.54 -0.18 -18.48
N SER A 695 14.93 0.25 -19.67
CA SER A 695 14.91 1.66 -20.08
C SER A 695 13.98 1.82 -21.29
N PRO A 696 12.67 1.97 -21.06
CA PRO A 696 11.73 2.22 -22.14
C PRO A 696 11.95 3.63 -22.70
N GLN A 697 11.52 3.87 -23.94
CA GLN A 697 11.75 5.13 -24.64
C GLN A 697 10.43 5.83 -24.97
N ILE A 698 10.32 7.10 -24.56
CA ILE A 698 9.23 7.99 -24.98
C ILE A 698 9.50 8.45 -26.41
N GLN A 699 8.50 8.33 -27.27
CA GLN A 699 8.52 8.72 -28.67
C GLN A 699 7.35 9.68 -28.92
N GLN A 700 7.64 10.80 -29.58
CA GLN A 700 6.61 11.71 -30.05
C GLN A 700 6.31 11.42 -31.51
N VAL A 701 5.06 11.11 -31.82
CA VAL A 701 4.61 10.59 -33.11
C VAL A 701 3.48 11.46 -33.66
N ASP A 702 3.41 11.64 -34.98
CA ASP A 702 2.32 12.35 -35.67
C ASP A 702 1.08 11.48 -35.76
N PHE A 703 -0.11 12.06 -35.60
CA PHE A 703 -1.38 11.33 -35.73
C PHE A 703 -1.47 10.60 -37.07
N ASP A 704 -1.05 11.27 -38.15
CA ASP A 704 -1.15 10.74 -39.52
C ASP A 704 -0.22 9.53 -39.77
N SER A 705 0.76 9.30 -38.89
CA SER A 705 1.67 8.16 -38.97
C SER A 705 1.18 6.92 -38.20
N LEU A 706 0.04 7.02 -37.52
CA LEU A 706 -0.53 5.93 -36.73
C LEU A 706 -1.83 5.42 -37.34
N VAL A 707 -2.04 4.11 -37.18
CA VAL A 707 -3.32 3.46 -37.46
C VAL A 707 -3.77 2.80 -36.16
N ILE A 708 -4.72 3.46 -35.48
CA ILE A 708 -5.29 2.98 -34.22
C ILE A 708 -6.69 2.43 -34.52
N TYR A 709 -6.94 1.23 -34.03
CA TYR A 709 -8.25 0.61 -34.00
C TYR A 709 -8.76 0.56 -32.56
N LYS A 710 -10.03 0.91 -32.37
CA LYS A 710 -10.75 0.78 -31.10
C LYS A 710 -11.73 -0.38 -31.19
N MET A 711 -11.86 -1.13 -30.09
CA MET A 711 -12.93 -2.13 -29.95
C MET A 711 -14.30 -1.44 -29.81
N SER A 712 -15.29 -1.91 -30.58
CA SER A 712 -16.67 -1.41 -30.57
C SER A 712 -17.28 -1.27 -29.16
N ASP A 713 -18.01 -0.17 -28.93
CA ASP A 713 -18.75 0.09 -27.69
C ASP A 713 -20.17 -0.52 -27.67
N TYR A 714 -20.69 -1.00 -28.81
CA TYR A 714 -22.08 -1.44 -28.95
C TYR A 714 -22.26 -2.97 -28.95
N SER A 715 -23.19 -3.39 -28.09
CA SER A 715 -23.64 -4.73 -27.68
C SER A 715 -23.81 -5.82 -28.76
N LYS A 716 -23.50 -7.07 -28.38
CA LYS A 716 -24.14 -8.41 -28.62
C LYS A 716 -24.86 -8.77 -29.93
N TYR A 717 -25.22 -7.84 -30.80
CA TYR A 717 -26.03 -8.02 -32.00
C TYR A 717 -25.40 -7.44 -33.26
N ASP A 718 -24.49 -6.48 -33.15
CA ASP A 718 -23.58 -6.13 -34.24
C ASP A 718 -22.35 -7.04 -34.12
N GLN A 719 -21.98 -7.71 -35.22
CA GLN A 719 -20.71 -8.42 -35.30
C GLN A 719 -19.59 -7.39 -35.08
N GLU A 720 -19.09 -7.32 -33.85
CA GLU A 720 -18.19 -6.27 -33.36
C GLU A 720 -16.89 -6.28 -34.20
N SER A 721 -16.77 -5.37 -35.17
CA SER A 721 -15.53 -5.15 -35.89
C SER A 721 -14.67 -4.11 -35.18
N LEU A 722 -13.36 -4.11 -35.47
CA LEU A 722 -12.48 -3.04 -35.06
C LEU A 722 -12.82 -1.77 -35.85
N ALA A 723 -13.07 -0.65 -35.15
CA ALA A 723 -13.30 0.65 -35.77
C ALA A 723 -12.01 1.47 -35.76
N ARG A 724 -11.71 2.18 -36.85
CA ARG A 724 -10.56 3.09 -36.87
C ARG A 724 -10.88 4.32 -36.03
N GLU A 725 -9.96 4.67 -35.13
CA GLU A 725 -10.11 5.78 -34.19
C GLU A 725 -8.95 6.77 -34.40
N GLU A 726 -9.22 8.08 -34.41
CA GLU A 726 -8.15 9.08 -34.36
C GLU A 726 -7.58 9.18 -32.93
N PRO A 727 -6.28 9.45 -32.76
CA PRO A 727 -5.73 9.71 -31.44
C PRO A 727 -6.46 10.84 -30.72
N SER A 728 -6.86 10.60 -29.46
CA SER A 728 -7.59 11.56 -28.63
C SER A 728 -7.13 11.51 -27.18
N SER A 729 -7.43 12.56 -26.43
CA SER A 729 -7.16 12.67 -25.00
C SER A 729 -7.71 11.50 -24.17
N LEU A 730 -8.77 10.82 -24.65
CA LEU A 730 -9.32 9.62 -24.02
C LEU A 730 -8.35 8.42 -24.01
N MET A 731 -7.37 8.40 -24.91
CA MET A 731 -6.36 7.35 -24.98
C MET A 731 -5.20 7.57 -23.99
N GLN A 732 -5.12 8.73 -23.33
CA GLN A 732 -4.08 8.97 -22.34
C GLN A 732 -4.13 7.90 -21.24
N HIS A 733 -2.95 7.44 -20.85
CA HIS A 733 -2.73 6.41 -19.84
C HIS A 733 -3.17 4.99 -20.22
N TRP A 734 -3.63 4.77 -21.46
CA TRP A 734 -3.93 3.43 -21.96
C TRP A 734 -2.70 2.74 -22.53
N THR A 735 -2.65 1.41 -22.35
CA THR A 735 -1.77 0.55 -23.11
C THR A 735 -2.45 0.10 -24.41
N LEU A 736 -1.75 0.23 -25.53
CA LEU A 736 -2.21 -0.23 -26.84
C LEU A 736 -1.39 -1.44 -27.28
N ALA A 737 -2.07 -2.45 -27.84
CA ALA A 737 -1.42 -3.61 -28.41
C ALA A 737 -0.88 -3.29 -29.81
N VAL A 738 0.42 -3.53 -30.03
CA VAL A 738 1.04 -3.45 -31.36
C VAL A 738 0.83 -4.79 -32.06
N MET A 739 0.01 -4.82 -33.10
CA MET A 739 -0.37 -6.07 -33.75
C MET A 739 0.66 -6.47 -34.82
N HIS A 740 0.93 -7.76 -34.91
CA HIS A 740 1.74 -8.36 -35.97
C HIS A 740 0.91 -8.54 -37.26
N ALA A 741 0.43 -7.42 -37.80
CA ALA A 741 -0.35 -7.31 -39.02
C ALA A 741 0.14 -6.12 -39.86
N SER A 742 -0.36 -6.01 -41.09
CA SER A 742 -0.18 -4.82 -41.94
C SER A 742 -1.32 -3.82 -41.70
N THR A 743 -1.04 -2.53 -41.81
CA THR A 743 -2.05 -1.46 -41.69
C THR A 743 -3.09 -1.46 -42.82
N LYS A 744 -2.87 -2.29 -43.85
CA LYS A 744 -3.78 -2.49 -44.98
C LYS A 744 -4.64 -3.76 -44.84
N ASP A 745 -4.39 -4.57 -43.82
CA ASP A 745 -5.16 -5.79 -43.61
C ASP A 745 -6.58 -5.44 -43.14
N ALA A 746 -7.52 -6.37 -43.38
CA ALA A 746 -8.90 -6.19 -42.93
C ALA A 746 -8.95 -6.09 -41.39
N PRO A 747 -9.84 -5.26 -40.81
CA PRO A 747 -9.93 -5.08 -39.36
C PRO A 747 -10.08 -6.40 -38.58
N GLU A 748 -10.79 -7.38 -39.12
CA GLU A 748 -10.96 -8.71 -38.52
C GLU A 748 -9.64 -9.49 -38.48
N THR A 749 -8.81 -9.34 -39.53
CA THR A 749 -7.47 -9.96 -39.58
C THR A 749 -6.53 -9.32 -38.57
N VAL A 750 -6.57 -7.98 -38.45
CA VAL A 750 -5.81 -7.23 -37.44
C VAL A 750 -6.23 -7.63 -36.03
N ARG A 751 -7.54 -7.74 -35.78
CA ARG A 751 -8.13 -8.09 -34.48
C ARG A 751 -7.60 -9.41 -33.93
N ALA A 752 -7.48 -10.41 -34.80
CA ALA A 752 -7.09 -11.76 -34.42
C ALA A 752 -5.61 -12.08 -34.72
N ALA A 753 -4.80 -11.07 -35.08
CA ALA A 753 -3.36 -11.22 -35.25
C ALA A 753 -2.66 -11.44 -33.90
N SER A 754 -1.42 -11.95 -33.93
CA SER A 754 -0.58 -12.02 -32.74
C SER A 754 -0.06 -10.65 -32.34
N VAL A 755 0.31 -10.51 -31.08
CA VAL A 755 0.84 -9.27 -30.51
C VAL A 755 2.36 -9.25 -30.67
N MET A 756 2.90 -8.15 -31.18
CA MET A 756 4.34 -7.88 -31.23
C MET A 756 4.85 -7.31 -29.90
N GLY A 757 4.02 -6.52 -29.23
CA GLY A 757 4.29 -5.91 -27.93
C GLY A 757 3.23 -4.88 -27.58
N PHE A 758 3.45 -4.14 -26.51
CA PHE A 758 2.56 -3.07 -26.04
C PHE A 758 3.29 -1.73 -26.01
N VAL A 759 2.52 -0.66 -26.18
CA VAL A 759 2.96 0.74 -26.01
C VAL A 759 2.03 1.43 -25.04
N TYR A 760 2.54 2.38 -24.25
CA TYR A 760 1.74 3.16 -23.31
C TYR A 760 1.61 4.59 -23.80
N VAL A 761 0.39 5.12 -23.85
CA VAL A 761 0.14 6.51 -24.27
C VAL A 761 0.33 7.43 -23.07
N SER A 762 1.43 8.19 -23.05
CA SER A 762 1.72 9.09 -21.92
C SER A 762 1.02 10.44 -22.02
N ASP A 763 0.80 10.93 -23.24
CA ASP A 763 0.24 12.26 -23.49
C ASP A 763 -0.29 12.34 -24.92
N VAL A 764 -1.35 13.12 -25.13
CA VAL A 764 -1.98 13.34 -26.44
C VAL A 764 -2.25 14.83 -26.59
N ASP A 765 -1.59 15.45 -27.55
CA ASP A 765 -1.73 16.86 -27.90
C ASP A 765 -2.57 16.97 -29.19
N GLU A 766 -3.87 17.17 -29.01
CA GLU A 766 -4.83 17.28 -30.11
C GLU A 766 -4.60 18.54 -30.96
N GLU A 767 -4.16 19.64 -30.35
CA GLU A 767 -3.89 20.90 -31.07
C GLU A 767 -2.70 20.77 -32.02
N ARG A 768 -1.63 20.12 -31.56
CA ARG A 768 -0.43 19.88 -32.37
C ARG A 768 -0.52 18.61 -33.22
N ARG A 769 -1.58 17.80 -33.07
CA ARG A 769 -1.76 16.47 -33.67
C ARG A 769 -0.57 15.54 -33.40
N LYS A 770 -0.09 15.55 -32.16
CA LYS A 770 1.06 14.75 -31.69
C LYS A 770 0.66 13.87 -30.52
N ILE A 771 1.13 12.63 -30.51
CA ILE A 771 0.96 11.69 -29.41
C ILE A 771 2.33 11.29 -28.87
N LYS A 772 2.46 11.21 -27.55
CA LYS A 772 3.65 10.66 -26.89
C LYS A 772 3.35 9.24 -26.44
N VAL A 773 4.14 8.30 -26.94
CA VAL A 773 4.03 6.88 -26.60
C VAL A 773 5.32 6.40 -25.95
N LEU A 774 5.21 5.71 -24.83
CA LEU A 774 6.28 4.96 -24.20
C LEU A 774 6.34 3.58 -24.84
N ALA A 775 7.48 3.24 -25.45
CA ALA A 775 7.73 1.95 -26.07
C ALA A 775 8.80 1.16 -25.28
N PRO A 776 8.69 -0.17 -25.19
CA PRO A 776 9.66 -1.00 -24.46
C PRO A 776 11.00 -1.11 -25.18
N VAL A 777 11.05 -0.85 -26.48
CA VAL A 777 12.26 -0.94 -27.32
C VAL A 777 12.55 0.41 -27.96
N GLY A 778 13.84 0.78 -27.99
CA GLY A 778 14.30 1.98 -28.67
C GLY A 778 14.27 1.82 -30.19
N GLY A 779 13.41 2.58 -30.87
CA GLY A 779 13.23 2.53 -32.32
C GLY A 779 11.86 3.07 -32.71
N ARG A 780 11.71 3.64 -33.92
CA ARG A 780 10.42 4.20 -34.35
C ARG A 780 9.33 3.11 -34.32
N LEU A 781 8.14 3.46 -33.84
CA LEU A 781 6.93 2.68 -34.13
C LEU A 781 6.87 2.47 -35.65
N GLY A 782 6.98 1.21 -36.09
CA GLY A 782 6.87 0.88 -37.51
C GLY A 782 5.46 1.11 -38.04
N ASP A 783 5.24 0.84 -39.33
CA ASP A 783 3.91 0.85 -39.97
C ASP A 783 3.11 -0.39 -39.54
N ARG A 784 2.64 -0.38 -38.28
CA ARG A 784 1.90 -1.45 -37.64
C ARG A 784 0.61 -0.91 -37.01
N PRO A 785 -0.51 -1.65 -37.14
CA PRO A 785 -1.75 -1.23 -36.52
C PRO A 785 -1.71 -1.43 -35.00
N LEU A 786 -2.23 -0.44 -34.28
CA LEU A 786 -2.40 -0.44 -32.83
C LEU A 786 -3.85 -0.78 -32.49
N VAL A 787 -4.07 -1.60 -31.48
CA VAL A 787 -5.42 -1.94 -31.00
C VAL A 787 -5.61 -1.42 -29.57
N TRP A 788 -6.64 -0.60 -29.40
CA TRP A 788 -7.14 -0.10 -28.13
C TRP A 788 -8.33 -0.95 -27.68
N GLY A 789 -8.09 -1.77 -26.65
CA GLY A 789 -9.13 -2.55 -25.99
C GLY A 789 -9.79 -1.80 -24.83
N LYS A 790 -10.62 -2.52 -24.08
CA LYS A 790 -11.31 -2.03 -22.86
C LYS A 790 -10.64 -2.51 -21.57
N TRP A 791 -9.58 -3.31 -21.71
CA TRP A 791 -8.85 -3.93 -20.62
C TRP A 791 -7.37 -4.14 -21.00
N PRO A 792 -6.42 -3.95 -20.06
CA PRO A 792 -6.59 -3.50 -18.67
C PRO A 792 -7.01 -2.03 -18.58
N GLU A 793 -7.46 -1.59 -17.41
CA GLU A 793 -7.79 -0.18 -17.13
C GLU A 793 -6.58 0.74 -17.33
N PRO A 794 -6.79 2.05 -17.60
CA PRO A 794 -5.69 2.98 -17.79
C PRO A 794 -4.91 3.17 -16.50
N PHE A 795 -3.59 3.09 -16.58
CA PHE A 795 -2.71 3.29 -15.43
C PHE A 795 -2.09 4.69 -15.49
N MET A 796 -2.61 5.60 -14.66
CA MET A 796 -2.26 7.03 -14.74
C MET A 796 -0.78 7.31 -14.47
N ASN A 797 -0.10 6.47 -13.68
CA ASN A 797 1.22 6.79 -13.17
C ASN A 797 2.33 5.80 -13.57
N LEU A 798 2.57 5.64 -14.88
CA LEU A 798 3.72 4.88 -15.37
C LEU A 798 5.05 5.67 -15.28
N LEU A 799 5.02 7.00 -15.28
CA LEU A 799 6.20 7.85 -15.48
C LEU A 799 6.64 8.67 -14.26
N GLY A 800 5.92 8.64 -13.14
CA GLY A 800 6.28 9.36 -11.90
C GLY A 800 5.12 10.11 -11.29
#